data_AF-A0A960SM17-F1
#
_entry.id   AF-A0A960SM17-F1
#
_cell.length_a   1.000
_cell.length_b   1.000
_cell.length_c   1.000
_cell.angle_alpha   90.00
_cell.angle_beta   90.00
_cell.angle_gamma   90.00
#
_symmetry.space_group_name_H-M   'P 1'
#
loop_
_entity.id
_entity.type
_entity.pdbx_description
1 polymer ?
#
loop_
_entity_poly.entity_id
_entity_poly.type
_entity_poly.pdbx_seq_one_letter_code
_entity_poly.pdbx_strand_id
1 'polypeptide(L)'
;MKTLLSRSAICAAAILLIPFPTQSAVPLDAVDQALAKVVTFENGQDAAPLNLVEDAVVTSQDSPETREALELRIIRTLESAQTRTARDFLCRQLRTLGTTHCVPVLEAMLTDPESANMARYALQRIGGPAVAQALQRALERTTGDLRLGVLSSLGELGYCQAALQVPNLLRSDNPAEAMAAADCLLKLRNCRWAATELEKARAETRGNVRIHVDNALLACAANLVAEGRVAEARDIYGIYHAPDQPTHLRVAALRGFNVIGGTAGTQALLQGIRDADPGYRANAIALVRTPGDPEVTRTLAEALPLLPPSAQALLIAALGDRGDRAATPQVTVAVASPDEPVRIAALTALGFIGDKGSVRTLISAAATSSGPIQRAARASLLQLAAPGVDQALIGEVSEGNSSHRVEAIRAVAGRQVGSAQGSLFRAARDPEANVRKASVAALGVLVEPSSLPELVGLLLTPAQAGDRSDIESALDTALRRLSEPAAQTAPLLAAWASAPAAARPNLLRLLGIGATTEALAVVRSALDAAPASTLRDAAVRTLADWSSPEAAADLLAIARDSSSSVEKALALRGYVRLAPQTRDSQQMYEQALSLSKTLDERRLVLSGLAAADSFAALDLVLPFLQQDEVRAEAALAAVQIADRTRRLDVDRTKAVLRSIMRTVPTGPAHDRAQQIINDMEKYDGYVLAWEVSGPYSVKGEGARELFDTVLPPEQSDTAGVDWVPLDKGIGNWDVILDDTFGAKDDVAAYVRTGVWVPAAQPARLELGSDDAVKAWVNGTL
;
A
#
# COMPACT_ATOMS: atom_id res chain seq x y z
N MET A 1 33.67 -33.70 15.06
CA MET A 1 34.29 -34.36 16.23
C MET A 1 34.77 -33.28 17.19
N LYS A 2 34.40 -33.37 18.48
CA LYS A 2 34.83 -32.56 19.65
C LYS A 2 34.08 -31.25 19.98
N THR A 3 32.99 -31.45 20.72
CA THR A 3 32.70 -30.91 22.08
C THR A 3 32.74 -29.39 22.32
N LEU A 4 31.54 -28.80 22.36
CA LEU A 4 31.18 -27.58 23.08
C LEU A 4 30.75 -27.94 24.51
N LEU A 5 31.50 -27.45 25.50
CA LEU A 5 31.09 -27.34 26.90
C LEU A 5 31.69 -26.04 27.43
N SER A 6 30.85 -25.05 27.75
CA SER A 6 31.21 -23.97 28.66
C SER A 6 30.00 -23.07 28.99
N ARG A 7 29.43 -23.32 30.18
CA ARG A 7 29.02 -22.30 31.16
C ARG A 7 27.91 -21.33 30.76
N SER A 8 26.67 -21.72 31.06
CA SER A 8 25.53 -20.82 31.25
C SER A 8 25.51 -20.34 32.71
N ALA A 9 25.70 -19.03 32.92
CA ALA A 9 25.43 -18.36 34.18
C ALA A 9 24.37 -17.27 33.96
N ILE A 10 23.25 -17.43 34.67
CA ILE A 10 22.47 -16.40 35.36
C ILE A 10 21.95 -15.23 34.50
N CYS A 11 20.68 -15.32 34.10
CA CYS A 11 19.75 -14.19 34.11
C CYS A 11 18.42 -14.67 34.68
N ALA A 12 18.17 -14.33 35.94
CA ALA A 12 16.90 -14.54 36.61
C ALA A 12 15.88 -13.53 36.05
N ALA A 13 14.99 -14.00 35.17
CA ALA A 13 13.73 -13.32 34.90
C ALA A 13 12.69 -13.91 35.85
N ALA A 14 12.34 -13.16 36.89
CA ALA A 14 11.18 -13.44 37.72
C ALA A 14 9.92 -13.22 36.87
N ILE A 15 9.49 -14.28 36.17
CA ILE A 15 8.12 -14.37 35.68
C ILE A 15 7.27 -14.66 36.91
N LEU A 16 6.52 -13.65 37.36
CA LEU A 16 5.39 -13.83 38.26
C LEU A 16 4.39 -14.77 37.56
N LEU A 17 4.59 -16.08 37.73
CA LEU A 17 3.56 -17.08 37.54
C LEU A 17 2.50 -16.81 38.61
N ILE A 18 1.43 -16.11 38.22
CA ILE A 18 0.18 -16.15 38.96
C ILE A 18 -0.21 -17.64 39.00
N PRO A 19 -0.28 -18.28 40.18
CA PRO A 19 -0.72 -19.65 40.26
C PRO A 19 -2.18 -19.68 39.81
N PHE A 20 -2.46 -20.35 38.68
CA PHE A 20 -3.82 -20.77 38.37
C PHE A 20 -4.30 -21.64 39.53
N PRO A 21 -5.52 -21.45 40.05
CA PRO A 21 -6.03 -22.28 41.13
C PRO A 21 -6.05 -23.74 40.65
N THR A 22 -5.27 -24.60 41.30
CA THR A 22 -5.37 -26.06 41.14
C THR A 22 -6.74 -26.48 41.63
N GLN A 23 -7.65 -26.75 40.70
CA GLN A 23 -8.98 -27.28 41.01
C GLN A 23 -8.77 -28.66 41.67
N SER A 24 -9.28 -28.86 42.88
CA SER A 24 -9.13 -30.11 43.61
C SER A 24 -9.75 -31.28 42.84
N ALA A 25 -9.05 -32.41 42.75
CA ALA A 25 -9.52 -33.60 42.06
C ALA A 25 -10.91 -34.04 42.58
N VAL A 26 -11.83 -34.33 41.66
CA VAL A 26 -13.18 -34.78 42.00
C VAL A 26 -13.11 -36.20 42.62
N PRO A 27 -13.71 -36.43 43.81
CA PRO A 27 -13.75 -37.75 44.43
C PRO A 27 -14.44 -38.81 43.54
N LEU A 28 -13.86 -40.00 43.43
CA LEU A 28 -14.34 -41.08 42.54
C LEU A 28 -15.73 -41.61 42.92
N ASP A 29 -16.11 -41.54 44.19
CA ASP A 29 -17.45 -41.91 44.67
C ASP A 29 -18.53 -40.93 44.18
N ALA A 30 -18.20 -39.64 44.10
CA ALA A 30 -19.08 -38.64 43.50
C ALA A 30 -19.24 -38.87 41.98
N VAL A 31 -18.16 -39.29 41.30
CA VAL A 31 -18.19 -39.69 39.89
C VAL A 31 -19.10 -40.90 39.67
N ASP A 32 -19.03 -41.92 40.52
CA ASP A 32 -19.88 -43.11 40.44
C ASP A 32 -21.37 -42.77 40.56
N GLN A 33 -21.73 -41.85 41.47
CA GLN A 33 -23.12 -41.36 41.62
C GLN A 33 -23.59 -40.55 40.40
N ALA A 34 -22.70 -39.73 39.83
CA ALA A 34 -23.01 -38.96 38.62
C ALA A 34 -23.23 -39.89 37.43
N LEU A 35 -22.33 -40.86 37.21
CA LEU A 35 -22.42 -41.84 36.12
C LEU A 35 -23.70 -42.68 36.18
N ALA A 36 -24.17 -43.06 37.37
CA ALA A 36 -25.45 -43.75 37.53
C ALA A 36 -26.65 -42.94 36.99
N LYS A 37 -26.59 -41.60 37.07
CA LYS A 37 -27.60 -40.70 36.49
C LYS A 37 -27.40 -40.49 34.99
N VAL A 38 -26.14 -40.57 34.51
CA VAL A 38 -25.83 -40.44 33.08
C VAL A 38 -26.47 -41.56 32.25
N VAL A 39 -26.60 -42.77 32.79
CA VAL A 39 -27.14 -43.95 32.08
C VAL A 39 -28.49 -43.69 31.37
N THR A 40 -29.39 -42.94 32.02
CA THR A 40 -30.74 -42.63 31.51
C THR A 40 -30.90 -41.17 31.08
N PHE A 41 -29.78 -40.44 30.90
CA PHE A 41 -29.83 -38.99 30.69
C PHE A 41 -30.40 -38.62 29.32
N GLU A 42 -31.33 -37.66 29.27
CA GLU A 42 -31.87 -37.09 28.03
C GLU A 42 -31.73 -35.56 27.99
N ASN A 43 -31.67 -35.00 26.78
CA ASN A 43 -31.57 -33.55 26.57
C ASN A 43 -32.74 -32.82 27.25
N GLY A 44 -32.43 -31.80 28.05
CA GLY A 44 -33.41 -31.03 28.82
C GLY A 44 -33.46 -31.39 30.32
N GLN A 45 -32.77 -32.45 30.75
CA GLN A 45 -32.53 -32.75 32.17
C GLN A 45 -31.36 -31.92 32.73
N ASP A 46 -31.27 -31.85 34.06
CA ASP A 46 -30.19 -31.14 34.76
C ASP A 46 -28.80 -31.70 34.37
N ALA A 47 -27.96 -30.85 33.79
CA ALA A 47 -26.62 -31.20 33.30
C ALA A 47 -25.57 -31.34 34.42
N ALA A 48 -25.91 -31.07 35.69
CA ALA A 48 -24.96 -31.18 36.79
C ALA A 48 -24.21 -32.53 36.87
N PRO A 49 -24.84 -33.71 36.64
CA PRO A 49 -24.11 -34.98 36.58
C PRO A 49 -23.12 -35.07 35.41
N LEU A 50 -23.42 -34.45 34.27
CA LEU A 50 -22.51 -34.41 33.11
C LEU A 50 -21.30 -33.51 33.40
N ASN A 51 -21.55 -32.32 33.94
CA ASN A 51 -20.50 -31.35 34.29
C ASN A 51 -19.53 -31.94 35.31
N LEU A 52 -20.04 -32.66 36.33
CA LEU A 52 -19.19 -33.31 37.34
C LEU A 52 -18.27 -34.36 36.70
N VAL A 53 -18.79 -35.17 35.76
CA VAL A 53 -17.98 -36.15 35.04
C VAL A 53 -16.94 -35.46 34.13
N GLU A 54 -17.30 -34.37 33.45
CA GLU A 54 -16.36 -33.58 32.65
C GLU A 54 -15.25 -32.96 33.51
N ASP A 55 -15.60 -32.35 34.64
CA ASP A 55 -14.66 -31.79 35.60
C ASP A 55 -13.71 -32.87 36.13
N ALA A 56 -14.22 -34.07 36.40
CA ALA A 56 -13.40 -35.21 36.81
C ALA A 56 -12.42 -35.65 35.70
N VAL A 57 -12.85 -35.66 34.44
CA VAL A 57 -11.96 -35.95 33.30
C VAL A 57 -10.87 -34.90 33.17
N VAL A 58 -11.22 -33.61 33.28
CA VAL A 58 -10.26 -32.50 33.17
C VAL A 58 -9.25 -32.51 34.32
N THR A 59 -9.71 -32.71 35.54
CA THR A 59 -8.84 -32.74 36.73
C THR A 59 -7.99 -34.02 36.82
N SER A 60 -8.34 -35.09 36.09
CA SER A 60 -7.55 -36.33 36.05
C SER A 60 -6.29 -36.27 35.17
N GLN A 61 -6.03 -35.15 34.46
CA GLN A 61 -4.94 -35.04 33.48
C GLN A 61 -3.55 -35.37 34.05
N ASP A 62 -3.30 -35.00 35.30
CA ASP A 62 -1.98 -35.11 35.94
C ASP A 62 -1.79 -36.42 36.75
N SER A 63 -2.80 -37.30 36.82
CA SER A 63 -2.74 -38.58 37.56
C SER A 63 -3.10 -39.77 36.67
N PRO A 64 -2.11 -40.58 36.24
CA PRO A 64 -2.35 -41.78 35.45
C PRO A 64 -3.29 -42.80 36.11
N GLU A 65 -3.18 -43.02 37.41
CA GLU A 65 -3.99 -43.99 38.15
C GLU A 65 -5.45 -43.55 38.25
N THR A 66 -5.69 -42.26 38.52
CA THR A 66 -7.04 -41.69 38.57
C THR A 66 -7.68 -41.73 37.19
N ARG A 67 -6.89 -41.45 36.15
CA ARG A 67 -7.32 -41.49 34.76
C ARG A 67 -7.74 -42.90 34.33
N GLU A 68 -6.93 -43.92 34.62
CA GLU A 68 -7.28 -45.33 34.34
C GLU A 68 -8.56 -45.75 35.09
N ALA A 69 -8.66 -45.38 36.37
CA ALA A 69 -9.84 -45.67 37.20
C ALA A 69 -11.12 -45.00 36.68
N LEU A 70 -11.02 -43.78 36.13
CA LEU A 70 -12.12 -43.08 35.46
C LEU A 70 -12.50 -43.76 34.14
N GLU A 71 -11.51 -44.18 33.35
CA GLU A 71 -11.73 -44.84 32.06
C GLU A 71 -12.60 -46.08 32.22
N LEU A 72 -12.22 -46.95 33.16
CA LEU A 72 -12.93 -48.20 33.41
C LEU A 72 -14.37 -47.97 33.88
N ARG A 73 -14.64 -46.89 34.63
CA ARG A 73 -16.00 -46.51 35.05
C ARG A 73 -16.84 -46.02 33.88
N ILE A 74 -16.27 -45.16 33.03
CA ILE A 74 -16.94 -44.65 31.84
C ILE A 74 -17.23 -45.81 30.87
N ILE A 75 -16.30 -46.75 30.68
CA ILE A 75 -16.51 -47.97 29.87
C ILE A 75 -17.71 -48.77 30.38
N ARG A 76 -17.74 -49.10 31.68
CA ARG A 76 -18.85 -49.87 32.28
C ARG A 76 -20.19 -49.12 32.15
N THR A 77 -20.16 -47.80 32.34
CA THR A 77 -21.37 -46.97 32.21
C THR A 77 -21.87 -46.98 30.78
N LEU A 78 -20.97 -46.89 29.79
CA LEU A 78 -21.30 -46.91 28.38
C LEU A 78 -21.97 -48.22 27.95
N GLU A 79 -21.55 -49.37 28.50
CA GLU A 79 -22.19 -50.66 28.24
C GLU A 79 -23.65 -50.73 28.73
N SER A 80 -23.99 -49.94 29.75
CA SER A 80 -25.33 -49.90 30.35
C SER A 80 -26.20 -48.72 29.89
N ALA A 81 -25.66 -47.80 29.09
CA ALA A 81 -26.31 -46.56 28.69
C ALA A 81 -27.59 -46.83 27.87
N GLN A 82 -28.71 -46.24 28.30
CA GLN A 82 -30.04 -46.50 27.71
C GLN A 82 -30.44 -45.48 26.64
N THR A 83 -29.85 -44.29 26.66
CA THR A 83 -30.20 -43.19 25.75
C THR A 83 -29.08 -42.90 24.77
N ARG A 84 -29.40 -42.30 23.62
CA ARG A 84 -28.40 -41.81 22.66
C ARG A 84 -27.53 -40.70 23.25
N THR A 85 -28.13 -39.77 23.99
CA THR A 85 -27.43 -38.65 24.62
C THR A 85 -26.36 -39.12 25.61
N ALA A 86 -26.67 -40.15 26.42
CA ALA A 86 -25.73 -40.76 27.33
C ALA A 86 -24.55 -41.40 26.58
N ARG A 87 -24.83 -42.19 25.54
CA ARG A 87 -23.81 -42.81 24.68
C ARG A 87 -22.91 -41.76 24.04
N ASP A 88 -23.48 -40.69 23.47
CA ASP A 88 -22.74 -39.61 22.84
C ASP A 88 -21.83 -38.88 23.84
N PHE A 89 -22.35 -38.54 25.03
CA PHE A 89 -21.58 -37.90 26.08
C PHE A 89 -20.40 -38.76 26.53
N LEU A 90 -20.63 -40.03 26.85
CA LEU A 90 -19.60 -40.95 27.31
C LEU A 90 -18.52 -41.18 26.24
N CYS A 91 -18.89 -41.29 24.96
CA CYS A 91 -17.94 -41.33 23.84
C CYS A 91 -17.07 -40.06 23.74
N ARG A 92 -17.60 -38.86 24.02
CA ARG A 92 -16.79 -37.62 24.07
C ARG A 92 -15.77 -37.66 25.20
N GLN A 93 -16.15 -38.19 26.36
CA GLN A 93 -15.23 -38.36 27.48
C GLN A 93 -14.12 -39.38 27.13
N LEU A 94 -14.49 -40.52 26.54
CA LEU A 94 -13.52 -41.53 26.07
C LEU A 94 -12.61 -41.03 24.96
N ARG A 95 -13.03 -40.08 24.13
CA ARG A 95 -12.12 -39.44 23.16
C ARG A 95 -10.98 -38.70 23.85
N THR A 96 -11.25 -38.08 24.99
CA THR A 96 -10.27 -37.29 25.76
C THR A 96 -9.42 -38.18 26.65
N LEU A 97 -10.03 -39.19 27.26
CA LEU A 97 -9.44 -39.99 28.33
C LEU A 97 -8.99 -41.39 27.90
N GLY A 98 -9.68 -41.97 26.93
CA GLY A 98 -9.63 -43.39 26.57
C GLY A 98 -8.30 -43.89 26.04
N THR A 99 -8.07 -45.17 26.28
CA THR A 99 -6.90 -45.95 25.88
C THR A 99 -7.36 -47.18 25.09
N THR A 100 -6.49 -48.18 24.94
CA THR A 100 -6.87 -49.46 24.32
C THR A 100 -7.96 -50.20 25.09
N HIS A 101 -8.21 -49.87 26.37
CA HIS A 101 -9.24 -50.53 27.18
C HIS A 101 -10.66 -50.29 26.70
N CYS A 102 -10.98 -49.10 26.15
CA CYS A 102 -12.32 -48.83 25.64
C CYS A 102 -12.56 -49.33 24.20
N VAL A 103 -11.55 -49.90 23.53
CA VAL A 103 -11.68 -50.35 22.13
C VAL A 103 -12.78 -51.41 21.95
N PRO A 104 -12.90 -52.46 22.79
CA PRO A 104 -13.94 -53.48 22.60
C PRO A 104 -15.37 -52.94 22.70
N VAL A 105 -15.65 -52.05 23.66
CA VAL A 105 -16.99 -51.45 23.82
C VAL A 105 -17.32 -50.52 22.65
N LEU A 106 -16.36 -49.71 22.22
CA LEU A 106 -16.55 -48.82 21.07
C LEU A 106 -16.66 -49.61 19.75
N GLU A 107 -15.97 -50.74 19.61
CA GLU A 107 -16.08 -51.63 18.44
C GLU A 107 -17.50 -52.18 18.29
N ALA A 108 -18.11 -52.62 19.39
CA ALA A 108 -19.49 -53.14 19.37
C ALA A 108 -20.51 -52.09 18.89
N MET A 109 -20.24 -50.80 19.12
CA MET A 109 -21.09 -49.69 18.70
C MET A 109 -20.98 -49.35 17.21
N LEU A 110 -19.96 -49.86 16.49
CA LEU A 110 -19.71 -49.54 15.08
C LEU A 110 -20.78 -50.10 14.13
N THR A 111 -21.54 -51.10 14.55
CA THR A 111 -22.63 -51.69 13.76
C THR A 111 -23.99 -51.06 14.03
N ASP A 112 -24.10 -50.14 15.00
CA ASP A 112 -25.34 -49.44 15.35
C ASP A 112 -25.42 -48.07 14.64
N PRO A 113 -26.42 -47.81 13.77
CA PRO A 113 -26.55 -46.54 13.06
C PRO A 113 -26.61 -45.30 13.95
N GLU A 114 -27.15 -45.42 15.16
CA GLU A 114 -27.26 -44.26 16.07
C GLU A 114 -25.95 -43.93 16.75
N SER A 115 -25.10 -44.93 16.99
CA SER A 115 -23.89 -44.80 17.82
C SER A 115 -22.58 -44.83 17.04
N ALA A 116 -22.57 -45.40 15.84
CA ALA A 116 -21.35 -45.66 15.08
C ALA A 116 -20.53 -44.39 14.82
N ASN A 117 -21.18 -43.25 14.59
CA ASN A 117 -20.50 -41.97 14.37
C ASN A 117 -19.72 -41.52 15.61
N MET A 118 -20.32 -41.62 16.80
CA MET A 118 -19.67 -41.23 18.06
C MET A 118 -18.60 -42.23 18.49
N ALA A 119 -18.81 -43.53 18.22
CA ALA A 119 -17.80 -44.54 18.45
C ALA A 119 -16.55 -44.28 17.58
N ARG A 120 -16.73 -44.01 16.27
CA ARG A 120 -15.64 -43.63 15.38
C ARG A 120 -14.93 -42.34 15.81
N TYR A 121 -15.69 -41.33 16.25
CA TYR A 121 -15.15 -40.07 16.76
C TYR A 121 -14.19 -40.26 17.95
N ALA A 122 -14.53 -41.16 18.88
CA ALA A 122 -13.65 -41.53 19.99
C ALA A 122 -12.44 -42.35 19.51
N LEU A 123 -12.70 -43.43 18.76
CA LEU A 123 -11.69 -44.36 18.26
C LEU A 123 -10.59 -43.67 17.44
N GLN A 124 -10.96 -42.72 16.57
CA GLN A 124 -10.00 -42.02 15.72
C GLN A 124 -8.98 -41.19 16.51
N ARG A 125 -9.37 -40.61 17.66
CA ARG A 125 -8.46 -39.86 18.53
C ARG A 125 -7.56 -40.77 19.36
N ILE A 126 -8.09 -41.91 19.82
CA ILE A 126 -7.35 -42.93 20.58
C ILE A 126 -6.26 -43.51 19.68
N GLY A 127 -6.63 -43.91 18.46
CA GLY A 127 -5.72 -44.48 17.48
C GLY A 127 -5.02 -45.76 17.95
N GLY A 128 -3.95 -46.12 17.26
CA GLY A 128 -3.15 -47.31 17.58
C GLY A 128 -3.58 -48.59 16.83
N PRO A 129 -2.74 -49.64 16.86
CA PRO A 129 -3.01 -50.90 16.15
C PRO A 129 -4.30 -51.61 16.60
N ALA A 130 -4.66 -51.52 17.88
CA ALA A 130 -5.87 -52.15 18.41
C ALA A 130 -7.14 -51.55 17.79
N VAL A 131 -7.21 -50.22 17.70
CA VAL A 131 -8.31 -49.51 17.03
C VAL A 131 -8.38 -49.88 15.55
N ALA A 132 -7.22 -49.94 14.88
CA ALA A 132 -7.16 -50.30 13.47
C ALA A 132 -7.73 -51.71 13.22
N GLN A 133 -7.36 -52.70 14.05
CA GLN A 133 -7.92 -54.06 13.98
C GLN A 133 -9.42 -54.10 14.28
N ALA A 134 -9.91 -53.30 15.22
CA ALA A 134 -11.34 -53.18 15.52
C ALA A 134 -12.13 -52.64 14.31
N LEU A 135 -11.64 -51.57 13.68
CA LEU A 135 -12.25 -51.03 12.46
C LEU A 135 -12.16 -52.01 11.28
N GLN A 136 -11.09 -52.79 11.17
CA GLN A 136 -10.98 -53.85 10.18
C GLN A 136 -12.09 -54.89 10.35
N ARG A 137 -12.32 -55.40 11.56
CA ARG A 137 -13.42 -56.34 11.85
C ARG A 137 -14.78 -55.70 11.61
N ALA A 138 -14.94 -54.43 11.96
CA ALA A 138 -16.18 -53.68 11.72
C ALA A 138 -16.47 -53.52 10.21
N LEU A 139 -15.44 -53.44 9.36
CA LEU A 139 -15.60 -53.36 7.91
C LEU A 139 -16.35 -54.58 7.34
N GLU A 140 -16.05 -55.77 7.85
CA GLU A 140 -16.73 -57.02 7.45
C GLU A 140 -18.19 -57.08 7.94
N ARG A 141 -18.51 -56.40 9.04
CA ARG A 141 -19.81 -56.49 9.74
C ARG A 141 -20.76 -55.33 9.42
N THR A 142 -20.29 -54.29 8.75
CA THR A 142 -21.07 -53.10 8.38
C THR A 142 -21.38 -53.08 6.90
N THR A 143 -22.42 -52.35 6.47
CA THR A 143 -22.79 -52.09 5.07
C THR A 143 -23.31 -50.65 4.94
N GLY A 144 -23.47 -50.15 3.70
CA GLY A 144 -24.00 -48.80 3.45
C GLY A 144 -23.19 -47.69 4.15
N ASP A 145 -23.88 -46.69 4.69
CA ASP A 145 -23.27 -45.51 5.33
C ASP A 145 -22.33 -45.85 6.50
N LEU A 146 -22.60 -46.93 7.24
CA LEU A 146 -21.75 -47.37 8.34
C LEU A 146 -20.39 -47.83 7.83
N ARG A 147 -20.38 -48.58 6.72
CA ARG A 147 -19.14 -49.03 6.09
C ARG A 147 -18.34 -47.87 5.52
N LEU A 148 -19.01 -46.89 4.89
CA LEU A 148 -18.35 -45.64 4.43
C LEU A 148 -17.67 -44.92 5.60
N GLY A 149 -18.36 -44.85 6.74
CA GLY A 149 -17.81 -44.29 7.96
C GLY A 149 -16.57 -45.03 8.47
N VAL A 150 -16.63 -46.36 8.53
CA VAL A 150 -15.50 -47.21 8.94
C VAL A 150 -14.31 -47.02 8.01
N LEU A 151 -14.53 -46.98 6.68
CA LEU A 151 -13.49 -46.71 5.69
C LEU A 151 -12.81 -45.35 5.90
N SER A 152 -13.61 -44.30 6.13
CA SER A 152 -13.09 -42.97 6.42
C SER A 152 -12.18 -42.97 7.64
N SER A 153 -12.61 -43.59 8.75
CA SER A 153 -11.80 -43.66 9.98
C SER A 153 -10.56 -44.54 9.83
N LEU A 154 -10.61 -45.63 9.07
CA LEU A 154 -9.43 -46.44 8.74
C LEU A 154 -8.39 -45.64 7.96
N GLY A 155 -8.83 -44.86 6.98
CA GLY A 155 -7.96 -43.97 6.20
C GLY A 155 -7.27 -42.94 7.09
N GLU A 156 -8.01 -42.25 7.94
CA GLU A 156 -7.48 -41.24 8.88
C GLU A 156 -6.43 -41.80 9.86
N LEU A 157 -6.56 -43.07 10.26
CA LEU A 157 -5.57 -43.72 11.12
C LEU A 157 -4.30 -44.15 10.37
N GLY A 158 -4.41 -44.42 9.07
CA GLY A 158 -3.28 -44.73 8.19
C GLY A 158 -2.62 -46.11 8.37
N TYR A 159 -3.23 -47.05 9.11
CA TYR A 159 -2.64 -48.38 9.36
C TYR A 159 -2.89 -49.37 8.23
N CYS A 160 -1.83 -49.72 7.50
CA CYS A 160 -1.93 -50.56 6.29
C CYS A 160 -2.33 -52.02 6.57
N GLN A 161 -1.86 -52.61 7.68
CA GLN A 161 -2.19 -54.00 8.03
C GLN A 161 -3.68 -54.20 8.28
N ALA A 162 -4.36 -53.17 8.79
CA ALA A 162 -5.80 -53.19 9.04
C ALA A 162 -6.64 -52.93 7.76
N ALA A 163 -6.00 -52.46 6.68
CA ALA A 163 -6.68 -52.07 5.45
C ALA A 163 -6.53 -53.09 4.31
N LEU A 164 -6.00 -54.30 4.57
CA LEU A 164 -5.71 -55.30 3.53
C LEU A 164 -6.92 -55.72 2.69
N GLN A 165 -8.13 -55.56 3.21
CA GLN A 165 -9.38 -55.89 2.50
C GLN A 165 -9.96 -54.73 1.70
N VAL A 166 -9.50 -53.49 1.95
CA VAL A 166 -9.99 -52.28 1.27
C VAL A 166 -9.85 -52.36 -0.26
N PRO A 167 -8.77 -52.93 -0.85
CA PRO A 167 -8.68 -53.09 -2.31
C PRO A 167 -9.83 -53.87 -2.94
N ASN A 168 -10.43 -54.83 -2.22
CA ASN A 168 -11.58 -55.58 -2.75
C ASN A 168 -12.82 -54.69 -2.91
N LEU A 169 -12.95 -53.66 -2.08
CA LEU A 169 -14.09 -52.74 -2.07
C LEU A 169 -14.03 -51.71 -3.21
N LEU A 170 -12.87 -51.55 -3.87
CA LEU A 170 -12.76 -50.76 -5.10
C LEU A 170 -13.62 -51.32 -6.25
N ARG A 171 -14.00 -52.60 -6.15
CA ARG A 171 -14.87 -53.32 -7.10
C ARG A 171 -16.31 -53.49 -6.57
N SER A 172 -16.68 -52.78 -5.51
CA SER A 172 -18.05 -52.85 -4.99
C SER A 172 -19.05 -52.37 -6.05
N ASP A 173 -20.20 -53.05 -6.13
CA ASP A 173 -21.33 -52.62 -6.95
C ASP A 173 -21.92 -51.28 -6.46
N ASN A 174 -21.62 -50.89 -5.22
CA ASN A 174 -21.98 -49.58 -4.66
C ASN A 174 -20.88 -48.54 -4.98
N PRO A 175 -21.15 -47.54 -5.85
CA PRO A 175 -20.15 -46.53 -6.22
C PRO A 175 -19.66 -45.70 -5.03
N ALA A 176 -20.51 -45.41 -4.05
CA ALA A 176 -20.12 -44.65 -2.87
C ALA A 176 -19.07 -45.40 -2.03
N GLU A 177 -19.20 -46.72 -1.95
CA GLU A 177 -18.27 -47.59 -1.25
C GLU A 177 -16.94 -47.71 -1.99
N ALA A 178 -16.98 -47.87 -3.30
CA ALA A 178 -15.76 -47.90 -4.12
C ALA A 178 -14.99 -46.57 -4.06
N MET A 179 -15.67 -45.43 -4.06
CA MET A 179 -15.05 -44.11 -3.88
C MET A 179 -14.42 -43.95 -2.48
N ALA A 180 -15.15 -44.33 -1.42
CA ALA A 180 -14.63 -44.28 -0.05
C ALA A 180 -13.43 -45.22 0.16
N ALA A 181 -13.39 -46.36 -0.53
CA ALA A 181 -12.25 -47.26 -0.52
C ALA A 181 -11.01 -46.62 -1.18
N ALA A 182 -11.18 -45.91 -2.29
CA ALA A 182 -10.08 -45.16 -2.93
C ALA A 182 -9.55 -44.04 -2.03
N ASP A 183 -10.44 -43.25 -1.41
CA ASP A 183 -10.08 -42.18 -0.47
C ASP A 183 -9.41 -42.72 0.81
N CYS A 184 -9.80 -43.92 1.25
CA CYS A 184 -9.16 -44.62 2.37
C CYS A 184 -7.72 -45.00 2.01
N LEU A 185 -7.50 -45.67 0.87
CA LEU A 185 -6.18 -46.09 0.41
C LEU A 185 -5.21 -44.91 0.25
N LEU A 186 -5.70 -43.78 -0.23
CA LEU A 186 -4.93 -42.53 -0.34
C LEU A 186 -4.29 -42.11 0.99
N LYS A 187 -5.01 -42.24 2.11
CA LYS A 187 -4.58 -41.76 3.43
C LYS A 187 -3.68 -42.75 4.18
N LEU A 188 -3.42 -43.92 3.61
CA LEU A 188 -2.59 -44.94 4.24
C LEU A 188 -1.10 -44.58 4.19
N ARG A 189 -0.38 -44.91 5.27
CA ARG A 189 1.06 -44.61 5.41
C ARG A 189 1.96 -45.37 4.44
N ASN A 190 1.53 -46.52 3.91
CA ASN A 190 2.26 -47.28 2.90
C ASN A 190 1.75 -46.89 1.51
N CYS A 191 2.20 -45.73 1.04
CA CYS A 191 1.79 -45.19 -0.25
C CYS A 191 2.19 -46.10 -1.43
N ARG A 192 3.23 -46.94 -1.27
CA ARG A 192 3.63 -47.92 -2.31
C ARG A 192 2.52 -48.91 -2.61
N TRP A 193 2.08 -49.56 -1.55
CA TRP A 193 1.15 -50.67 -1.63
C TRP A 193 -0.21 -50.14 -2.05
N ALA A 194 -0.64 -49.02 -1.44
CA ALA A 194 -1.84 -48.31 -1.84
C ALA A 194 -1.82 -47.95 -3.34
N ALA A 195 -0.72 -47.36 -3.84
CA ALA A 195 -0.58 -47.04 -5.26
C ALA A 195 -0.67 -48.28 -6.16
N THR A 196 -0.02 -49.39 -5.78
CA THR A 196 -0.06 -50.64 -6.56
C THR A 196 -1.48 -51.20 -6.66
N GLU A 197 -2.25 -51.18 -5.58
CA GLU A 197 -3.63 -51.68 -5.58
C GLU A 197 -4.58 -50.74 -6.33
N LEU A 198 -4.41 -49.42 -6.19
CA LEU A 198 -5.16 -48.43 -6.95
C LEU A 198 -4.87 -48.52 -8.45
N GLU A 199 -3.62 -48.78 -8.85
CA GLU A 199 -3.24 -48.93 -10.27
C GLU A 199 -3.90 -50.17 -10.90
N LYS A 200 -3.97 -51.30 -10.17
CA LYS A 200 -4.72 -52.49 -10.62
C LYS A 200 -6.20 -52.17 -10.80
N ALA A 201 -6.82 -51.52 -9.82
CA ALA A 201 -8.23 -51.16 -9.86
C ALA A 201 -8.55 -50.11 -10.93
N ARG A 202 -7.57 -49.26 -11.29
CA ARG A 202 -7.71 -48.25 -12.33
C ARG A 202 -8.25 -48.89 -13.62
N ALA A 203 -7.67 -49.99 -14.09
CA ALA A 203 -8.05 -50.65 -15.35
C ALA A 203 -9.53 -51.11 -15.42
N GLU A 204 -10.14 -51.34 -14.26
CA GLU A 204 -11.49 -51.93 -14.14
C GLU A 204 -12.56 -50.89 -13.79
N THR A 205 -12.17 -49.70 -13.32
CA THR A 205 -13.08 -48.66 -12.83
C THR A 205 -13.48 -47.65 -13.90
N ARG A 206 -14.70 -47.11 -13.80
CA ARG A 206 -15.26 -46.08 -14.71
C ARG A 206 -16.03 -45.00 -13.94
N GLY A 207 -16.38 -43.92 -14.64
CA GLY A 207 -17.18 -42.82 -14.09
C GLY A 207 -16.54 -42.17 -12.87
N ASN A 208 -17.35 -41.83 -11.86
CA ASN A 208 -16.88 -41.14 -10.64
C ASN A 208 -15.87 -41.97 -9.83
N VAL A 209 -16.03 -43.30 -9.79
CA VAL A 209 -15.08 -44.18 -9.08
C VAL A 209 -13.68 -44.05 -9.67
N ARG A 210 -13.58 -43.99 -11.01
CA ARG A 210 -12.30 -43.80 -11.70
C ARG A 210 -11.63 -42.47 -11.34
N ILE A 211 -12.41 -41.39 -11.20
CA ILE A 211 -11.90 -40.08 -10.80
C ILE A 211 -11.28 -40.13 -9.40
N HIS A 212 -11.94 -40.79 -8.44
CA HIS A 212 -11.40 -40.96 -7.09
C HIS A 212 -10.12 -41.81 -7.09
N VAL A 213 -10.09 -42.91 -7.85
CA VAL A 213 -8.88 -43.74 -8.02
C VAL A 213 -7.74 -42.93 -8.61
N ASP A 214 -8.00 -42.12 -9.64
CA ASP A 214 -6.98 -41.31 -10.29
C ASP A 214 -6.43 -40.20 -9.37
N ASN A 215 -7.29 -39.54 -8.61
CA ASN A 215 -6.88 -38.57 -7.58
C ASN A 215 -6.06 -39.24 -6.46
N ALA A 216 -6.49 -40.43 -6.01
CA ALA A 216 -5.78 -41.19 -4.99
C ALA A 216 -4.38 -41.61 -5.47
N LEU A 217 -4.23 -42.03 -6.73
CA LEU A 217 -2.93 -42.36 -7.33
C LEU A 217 -1.99 -41.15 -7.42
N LEU A 218 -2.49 -40.01 -7.90
CA LEU A 218 -1.69 -38.79 -8.01
C LEU A 218 -1.21 -38.28 -6.65
N ALA A 219 -2.04 -38.39 -5.62
CA ALA A 219 -1.65 -37.99 -4.28
C ALA A 219 -0.76 -39.04 -3.58
N CYS A 220 -0.91 -40.35 -3.88
CA CYS A 220 0.09 -41.35 -3.52
C CYS A 220 1.45 -41.04 -4.15
N ALA A 221 1.48 -40.63 -5.43
CA ALA A 221 2.73 -40.22 -6.09
C ALA A 221 3.38 -39.02 -5.39
N ALA A 222 2.60 -38.02 -4.96
CA ALA A 222 3.11 -36.88 -4.20
C ALA A 222 3.72 -37.31 -2.85
N ASN A 223 3.07 -38.22 -2.13
CA ASN A 223 3.59 -38.78 -0.89
C ASN A 223 4.87 -39.61 -1.11
N LEU A 224 4.94 -40.39 -2.20
CA LEU A 224 6.15 -41.12 -2.58
C LEU A 224 7.33 -40.19 -2.85
N VAL A 225 7.10 -39.01 -3.45
CA VAL A 225 8.15 -37.98 -3.58
C VAL A 225 8.62 -37.51 -2.20
N ALA A 226 7.70 -37.23 -1.26
CA ALA A 226 8.03 -36.82 0.10
C ALA A 226 8.82 -37.90 0.88
N GLU A 227 8.60 -39.18 0.56
CA GLU A 227 9.37 -40.31 1.08
C GLU A 227 10.74 -40.51 0.40
N GLY A 228 11.08 -39.73 -0.63
CA GLY A 228 12.32 -39.85 -1.41
C GLY A 228 12.28 -40.93 -2.50
N ARG A 229 11.10 -41.50 -2.79
CA ARG A 229 10.89 -42.62 -3.72
C ARG A 229 10.51 -42.13 -5.11
N VAL A 230 11.39 -41.30 -5.66
CA VAL A 230 11.18 -40.52 -6.88
C VAL A 230 10.90 -41.39 -8.11
N ALA A 231 11.57 -42.54 -8.25
CA ALA A 231 11.39 -43.43 -9.40
C ALA A 231 9.94 -43.94 -9.52
N GLU A 232 9.35 -44.34 -8.38
CA GLU A 232 7.98 -44.88 -8.35
C GLU A 232 6.94 -43.78 -8.53
N ALA A 233 7.16 -42.61 -7.94
CA ALA A 233 6.30 -41.45 -8.18
C ALA A 233 6.32 -41.02 -9.66
N ARG A 234 7.51 -41.04 -10.29
CA ARG A 234 7.69 -40.72 -11.70
C ARG A 234 6.91 -41.67 -12.60
N ASP A 235 6.93 -42.97 -12.31
CA ASP A 235 6.21 -43.95 -13.10
C ASP A 235 4.68 -43.72 -13.03
N ILE A 236 4.15 -43.36 -11.85
CA ILE A 236 2.74 -42.98 -11.68
C ILE A 236 2.41 -41.70 -12.44
N TYR A 237 3.21 -40.63 -12.31
CA TYR A 237 2.98 -39.40 -13.07
C TYR A 237 3.04 -39.63 -14.59
N GLY A 238 3.87 -40.58 -15.05
CA GLY A 238 3.95 -40.99 -16.45
C GLY A 238 2.61 -41.47 -17.02
N ILE A 239 1.80 -42.16 -16.21
CA ILE A 239 0.45 -42.61 -16.60
C ILE A 239 -0.44 -41.41 -16.95
N TYR A 240 -0.34 -40.33 -16.19
CA TYR A 240 -1.23 -39.17 -16.29
C TYR A 240 -0.73 -38.08 -17.24
N HIS A 241 0.57 -38.05 -17.54
CA HIS A 241 1.16 -37.10 -18.51
C HIS A 241 0.88 -37.49 -19.97
N ALA A 242 0.39 -38.71 -20.22
CA ALA A 242 0.06 -39.20 -21.55
C ALA A 242 -1.00 -38.32 -22.27
N PRO A 243 -0.93 -38.18 -23.61
CA PRO A 243 -1.82 -37.27 -24.36
C PRO A 243 -3.31 -37.64 -24.36
N ASP A 244 -3.64 -38.91 -24.08
CA ASP A 244 -5.01 -39.43 -24.06
C ASP A 244 -5.75 -39.12 -22.74
N GLN A 245 -5.05 -38.57 -21.75
CA GLN A 245 -5.62 -38.24 -20.44
C GLN A 245 -6.34 -36.89 -20.45
N PRO A 246 -7.37 -36.71 -19.60
CA PRO A 246 -8.00 -35.40 -19.40
C PRO A 246 -7.00 -34.30 -19.01
N THR A 247 -7.15 -33.09 -19.55
CA THR A 247 -6.20 -31.99 -19.36
C THR A 247 -5.88 -31.70 -17.89
N HIS A 248 -6.86 -31.75 -16.98
CA HIS A 248 -6.62 -31.51 -15.55
C HIS A 248 -5.69 -32.55 -14.90
N LEU A 249 -5.79 -33.83 -15.29
CA LEU A 249 -4.89 -34.89 -14.81
C LEU A 249 -3.49 -34.74 -15.40
N ARG A 250 -3.40 -34.38 -16.69
CA ARG A 250 -2.12 -34.05 -17.33
C ARG A 250 -1.42 -32.91 -16.59
N VAL A 251 -2.16 -31.85 -16.22
CA VAL A 251 -1.60 -30.71 -15.48
C VAL A 251 -1.12 -31.14 -14.08
N ALA A 252 -1.88 -31.99 -13.39
CA ALA A 252 -1.47 -32.54 -12.09
C ALA A 252 -0.18 -33.37 -12.21
N ALA A 253 -0.08 -34.21 -13.25
CA ALA A 253 1.12 -34.98 -13.54
C ALA A 253 2.33 -34.09 -13.84
N LEU A 254 2.15 -33.06 -14.67
CA LEU A 254 3.20 -32.11 -15.01
C LEU A 254 3.72 -31.36 -13.78
N ARG A 255 2.84 -30.97 -12.86
CA ARG A 255 3.23 -30.41 -11.55
C ARG A 255 4.09 -31.41 -10.77
N GLY A 256 3.67 -32.68 -10.74
CA GLY A 256 4.44 -33.76 -10.13
C GLY A 256 5.84 -33.92 -10.73
N PHE A 257 5.95 -33.95 -12.05
CA PHE A 257 7.23 -33.99 -12.75
C PHE A 257 8.11 -32.77 -12.46
N ASN A 258 7.52 -31.58 -12.36
CA ASN A 258 8.24 -30.36 -11.99
C ASN A 258 8.82 -30.45 -10.56
N VAL A 259 8.05 -31.01 -9.61
CA VAL A 259 8.51 -31.23 -8.22
C VAL A 259 9.63 -32.28 -8.17
N ILE A 260 9.53 -33.35 -8.95
CA ILE A 260 10.59 -34.36 -9.08
C ILE A 260 11.89 -33.73 -9.62
N GLY A 261 11.78 -32.81 -10.58
CA GLY A 261 12.91 -32.13 -11.18
C GLY A 261 13.81 -33.06 -12.01
N GLY A 262 15.08 -32.68 -12.13
CA GLY A 262 16.06 -33.39 -12.95
C GLY A 262 15.69 -33.50 -14.43
N THR A 263 16.26 -34.48 -15.13
CA THR A 263 16.02 -34.68 -16.57
C THR A 263 14.55 -34.97 -16.89
N ALA A 264 13.86 -35.73 -16.04
CA ALA A 264 12.46 -36.09 -16.24
C ALA A 264 11.54 -34.85 -16.14
N GLY A 265 11.74 -34.01 -15.12
CA GLY A 265 11.00 -32.76 -14.97
C GLY A 265 11.22 -31.81 -16.15
N THR A 266 12.48 -31.63 -16.57
CA THR A 266 12.82 -30.78 -17.73
C THR A 266 12.18 -31.28 -19.03
N GLN A 267 12.22 -32.59 -19.27
CA GLN A 267 11.58 -33.18 -20.46
C GLN A 267 10.05 -33.03 -20.43
N ALA A 268 9.43 -33.23 -19.27
CA ALA A 268 7.99 -33.04 -19.11
C ALA A 268 7.57 -31.58 -19.35
N LEU A 269 8.32 -30.61 -18.82
CA LEU A 269 8.12 -29.19 -19.10
C LEU A 269 8.29 -28.86 -20.58
N LEU A 270 9.36 -29.34 -21.22
CA LEU A 270 9.61 -29.13 -22.66
C LEU A 270 8.47 -29.67 -23.53
N GLN A 271 7.95 -30.84 -23.21
CA GLN A 271 6.79 -31.41 -23.88
C GLN A 271 5.55 -30.56 -23.63
N GLY A 272 5.31 -30.17 -22.38
CA GLY A 272 4.17 -29.35 -21.98
C GLY A 272 4.14 -28.00 -22.67
N ILE A 273 5.27 -27.28 -22.76
CA ILE A 273 5.32 -25.97 -23.44
C ILE A 273 5.19 -26.08 -24.96
N ARG A 274 5.34 -27.28 -25.55
CA ARG A 274 5.20 -27.55 -26.99
C ARG A 274 3.88 -28.25 -27.35
N ASP A 275 3.00 -28.45 -26.38
CA ASP A 275 1.77 -29.21 -26.57
C ASP A 275 0.79 -28.57 -27.56
N ALA A 276 0.00 -29.38 -28.25
CA ALA A 276 -1.01 -28.87 -29.17
C ALA A 276 -2.13 -28.11 -28.43
N ASP A 277 -2.50 -28.54 -27.21
CA ASP A 277 -3.53 -27.90 -26.40
C ASP A 277 -3.03 -26.56 -25.79
N PRO A 278 -3.61 -25.40 -26.18
CA PRO A 278 -3.23 -24.10 -25.63
C PRO A 278 -3.40 -23.99 -24.11
N GLY A 279 -4.43 -24.63 -23.54
CA GLY A 279 -4.67 -24.62 -22.10
C GLY A 279 -3.59 -25.39 -21.34
N TYR A 280 -3.18 -26.55 -21.88
CA TYR A 280 -2.08 -27.33 -21.32
C TYR A 280 -0.74 -26.60 -21.43
N ARG A 281 -0.42 -26.03 -22.60
CA ARG A 281 0.79 -25.21 -22.78
C ARG A 281 0.87 -24.05 -21.80
N ALA A 282 -0.21 -23.32 -21.61
CA ALA A 282 -0.23 -22.17 -20.70
C ALA A 282 0.06 -22.60 -19.24
N ASN A 283 -0.49 -23.75 -18.82
CA ASN A 283 -0.19 -24.32 -17.51
C ASN A 283 1.28 -24.77 -17.39
N ALA A 284 1.84 -25.37 -18.44
CA ALA A 284 3.26 -25.74 -18.47
C ALA A 284 4.17 -24.51 -18.35
N ILE A 285 3.88 -23.44 -19.09
CA ILE A 285 4.63 -22.18 -19.00
C ILE A 285 4.46 -21.52 -17.63
N ALA A 286 3.29 -21.62 -17.01
CA ALA A 286 3.08 -21.10 -15.66
C ALA A 286 4.00 -21.79 -14.62
N LEU A 287 4.29 -23.09 -14.80
CA LEU A 287 5.22 -23.81 -13.93
C LEU A 287 6.68 -23.37 -14.10
N VAL A 288 7.06 -22.81 -15.25
CA VAL A 288 8.41 -22.27 -15.48
C VAL A 288 8.74 -21.11 -14.53
N ARG A 289 7.73 -20.40 -14.01
CA ARG A 289 7.91 -19.35 -13.00
C ARG A 289 8.42 -19.86 -11.65
N THR A 290 8.38 -21.17 -11.41
CA THR A 290 9.01 -21.75 -10.23
C THR A 290 10.54 -21.66 -10.33
N PRO A 291 11.27 -21.41 -9.22
CA PRO A 291 12.73 -21.37 -9.22
C PRO A 291 13.32 -22.64 -9.85
N GLY A 292 14.26 -22.48 -10.78
CA GLY A 292 14.86 -23.59 -11.52
C GLY A 292 16.36 -23.41 -11.76
N ASP A 293 17.03 -24.50 -12.11
CA ASP A 293 18.46 -24.52 -12.41
C ASP A 293 18.77 -23.80 -13.74
N PRO A 294 19.86 -23.00 -13.85
CA PRO A 294 20.28 -22.35 -15.08
C PRO A 294 20.38 -23.24 -16.33
N GLU A 295 20.72 -24.52 -16.19
CA GLU A 295 20.77 -25.48 -17.30
C GLU A 295 19.36 -25.77 -17.84
N VAL A 296 18.37 -25.88 -16.94
CA VAL A 296 16.96 -26.05 -17.30
C VAL A 296 16.46 -24.78 -17.99
N THR A 297 16.84 -23.61 -17.49
CA THR A 297 16.55 -22.32 -18.11
C THR A 297 17.04 -22.25 -19.55
N ARG A 298 18.30 -22.61 -19.79
CA ARG A 298 18.88 -22.60 -21.14
C ARG A 298 18.11 -23.53 -22.07
N THR A 299 17.84 -24.75 -21.59
CA THR A 299 17.06 -25.76 -22.31
C THR A 299 15.67 -25.25 -22.70
N LEU A 300 14.97 -24.59 -21.78
CA LEU A 300 13.64 -24.02 -22.04
C LEU A 300 13.72 -22.82 -23.00
N ALA A 301 14.72 -21.96 -22.86
CA ALA A 301 14.92 -20.80 -23.72
C ALA A 301 15.25 -21.21 -25.17
N GLU A 302 16.03 -22.27 -25.37
CA GLU A 302 16.33 -22.86 -26.69
C GLU A 302 15.08 -23.41 -27.39
N ALA A 303 14.01 -23.70 -26.65
CA ALA A 303 12.74 -24.13 -27.23
C ALA A 303 11.94 -22.98 -27.87
N LEU A 304 12.26 -21.71 -27.58
CA LEU A 304 11.48 -20.54 -28.01
C LEU A 304 11.14 -20.55 -29.52
N PRO A 305 12.09 -20.78 -30.45
CA PRO A 305 11.80 -20.71 -31.88
C PRO A 305 10.77 -21.74 -32.37
N LEU A 306 10.55 -22.81 -31.58
CA LEU A 306 9.63 -23.89 -31.92
C LEU A 306 8.20 -23.64 -31.42
N LEU A 307 7.98 -22.56 -30.67
CA LEU A 307 6.68 -22.25 -30.07
C LEU A 307 5.87 -21.29 -30.95
N PRO A 308 4.52 -21.35 -30.93
CA PRO A 308 3.70 -20.32 -31.53
C PRO A 308 3.90 -18.96 -30.83
N PRO A 309 3.68 -17.82 -31.50
CA PRO A 309 4.01 -16.50 -30.97
C PRO A 309 3.42 -16.19 -29.58
N SER A 310 2.18 -16.63 -29.32
CA SER A 310 1.54 -16.46 -28.01
C SER A 310 2.26 -17.23 -26.90
N ALA A 311 2.76 -18.43 -27.18
CA ALA A 311 3.53 -19.23 -26.23
C ALA A 311 4.97 -18.71 -26.08
N GLN A 312 5.59 -18.19 -27.15
CA GLN A 312 6.88 -17.50 -27.06
C GLN A 312 6.82 -16.33 -26.09
N ALA A 313 5.84 -15.44 -26.27
CA ALA A 313 5.66 -14.28 -25.40
C ALA A 313 5.44 -14.69 -23.93
N LEU A 314 4.62 -15.71 -23.68
CA LEU A 314 4.39 -16.22 -22.31
C LEU A 314 5.65 -16.84 -21.69
N LEU A 315 6.42 -17.61 -22.44
CA LEU A 315 7.65 -18.22 -21.92
C LEU A 315 8.72 -17.16 -21.64
N ILE A 316 8.91 -16.19 -22.54
CA ILE A 316 9.82 -15.07 -22.35
C ILE A 316 9.43 -14.28 -21.10
N ALA A 317 8.14 -14.00 -20.90
CA ALA A 317 7.66 -13.34 -19.70
C ALA A 317 7.97 -14.16 -18.44
N ALA A 318 7.69 -15.47 -18.46
CA ALA A 318 7.98 -16.34 -17.31
C ALA A 318 9.49 -16.40 -16.96
N LEU A 319 10.38 -16.41 -17.95
CA LEU A 319 11.83 -16.38 -17.76
C LEU A 319 12.30 -15.00 -17.26
N GLY A 320 11.68 -13.92 -17.75
CA GLY A 320 11.87 -12.54 -17.28
C GLY A 320 11.49 -12.36 -15.81
N ASP A 321 10.27 -12.79 -15.44
CA ASP A 321 9.71 -12.73 -14.09
C ASP A 321 10.62 -13.43 -13.06
N ARG A 322 11.31 -14.50 -13.47
CA ARG A 322 12.21 -15.27 -12.61
C ARG A 322 13.58 -14.60 -12.39
N GLY A 323 14.00 -13.68 -13.26
CA GLY A 323 15.33 -13.05 -13.19
C GLY A 323 16.46 -13.89 -13.80
N ASP A 324 16.11 -14.78 -14.73
CA ASP A 324 16.98 -15.85 -15.21
C ASP A 324 17.94 -15.43 -16.34
N ARG A 325 19.13 -14.97 -15.97
CA ARG A 325 20.15 -14.50 -16.93
C ARG A 325 20.63 -15.55 -17.93
N ALA A 326 20.45 -16.84 -17.67
CA ALA A 326 20.80 -17.90 -18.62
C ALA A 326 19.91 -17.87 -19.89
N ALA A 327 18.73 -17.23 -19.83
CA ALA A 327 17.85 -17.05 -20.98
C ALA A 327 18.23 -15.87 -21.89
N THR A 328 19.09 -14.96 -21.42
CA THR A 328 19.40 -13.68 -22.10
C THR A 328 19.77 -13.85 -23.58
N PRO A 329 20.62 -14.79 -24.02
CA PRO A 329 20.97 -14.94 -25.44
C PRO A 329 19.75 -15.19 -26.33
N GLN A 330 18.84 -16.09 -25.94
CA GLN A 330 17.66 -16.42 -26.73
C GLN A 330 16.59 -15.32 -26.65
N VAL A 331 16.46 -14.67 -25.49
CA VAL A 331 15.56 -13.52 -25.34
C VAL A 331 16.03 -12.32 -26.16
N THR A 332 17.34 -12.07 -26.27
CA THR A 332 17.89 -11.03 -27.15
C THR A 332 17.56 -11.29 -28.62
N VAL A 333 17.62 -12.55 -29.08
CA VAL A 333 17.20 -12.90 -30.46
C VAL A 333 15.72 -12.60 -30.68
N ALA A 334 14.87 -12.87 -29.69
CA ALA A 334 13.42 -12.64 -29.78
C ALA A 334 13.02 -11.16 -29.92
N VAL A 335 13.91 -10.20 -29.62
CA VAL A 335 13.68 -8.76 -29.87
C VAL A 335 13.46 -8.47 -31.36
N ALA A 336 14.02 -9.29 -32.25
CA ALA A 336 13.85 -9.17 -33.70
C ALA A 336 12.67 -9.98 -34.26
N SER A 337 11.80 -10.54 -33.41
CA SER A 337 10.65 -11.34 -33.85
C SER A 337 9.71 -10.54 -34.78
N PRO A 338 9.11 -11.17 -35.81
CA PRO A 338 8.07 -10.52 -36.62
C PRO A 338 6.81 -10.19 -35.79
N ASP A 339 6.55 -10.96 -34.74
CA ASP A 339 5.39 -10.80 -33.87
C ASP A 339 5.61 -9.73 -32.81
N GLU A 340 4.78 -8.69 -32.84
CA GLU A 340 4.86 -7.57 -31.90
C GLU A 340 4.77 -7.99 -30.42
N PRO A 341 3.84 -8.88 -30.00
CA PRO A 341 3.76 -9.32 -28.60
C PRO A 341 5.05 -10.01 -28.12
N VAL A 342 5.74 -10.74 -29.02
CA VAL A 342 7.01 -11.39 -28.70
C VAL A 342 8.12 -10.37 -28.51
N ARG A 343 8.19 -9.35 -29.39
CA ARG A 343 9.17 -8.25 -29.23
C ARG A 343 8.99 -7.50 -27.92
N ILE A 344 7.74 -7.18 -27.55
CA ILE A 344 7.43 -6.49 -26.29
C ILE A 344 7.83 -7.36 -25.09
N ALA A 345 7.47 -8.64 -25.10
CA ALA A 345 7.86 -9.57 -24.05
C ALA A 345 9.39 -9.67 -23.93
N ALA A 346 10.11 -9.78 -25.05
CA ALA A 346 11.57 -9.86 -25.09
C ALA A 346 12.23 -8.60 -24.51
N LEU A 347 11.81 -7.42 -24.97
CA LEU A 347 12.33 -6.15 -24.45
C LEU A 347 12.07 -6.00 -22.96
N THR A 348 10.86 -6.34 -22.50
CA THR A 348 10.48 -6.28 -21.08
C THR A 348 11.32 -7.23 -20.25
N ALA A 349 11.46 -8.50 -20.68
CA ALA A 349 12.26 -9.50 -19.98
C ALA A 349 13.74 -9.09 -19.89
N LEU A 350 14.31 -8.48 -20.94
CA LEU A 350 15.68 -7.95 -20.88
C LEU A 350 15.88 -6.88 -19.81
N GLY A 351 14.83 -6.17 -19.37
CA GLY A 351 14.93 -5.26 -18.20
C GLY A 351 15.28 -5.99 -16.90
N PHE A 352 14.88 -7.26 -16.77
CA PHE A 352 15.11 -8.08 -15.57
C PHE A 352 16.33 -8.99 -15.71
N ILE A 353 16.53 -9.61 -16.87
CA ILE A 353 17.57 -10.63 -17.09
C ILE A 353 18.78 -10.12 -17.87
N GLY A 354 18.67 -8.94 -18.47
CA GLY A 354 19.71 -8.36 -19.30
C GLY A 354 20.97 -8.01 -18.51
N ASP A 355 22.04 -7.78 -19.27
CA ASP A 355 23.34 -7.33 -18.79
C ASP A 355 23.78 -6.05 -19.50
N LYS A 356 25.02 -5.60 -19.28
CA LYS A 356 25.58 -4.45 -19.98
C LYS A 356 25.55 -4.58 -21.52
N GLY A 357 25.60 -5.81 -22.05
CA GLY A 357 25.51 -6.07 -23.50
C GLY A 357 24.10 -5.83 -24.05
N SER A 358 23.07 -5.88 -23.19
CA SER A 358 21.68 -5.63 -23.56
C SER A 358 21.39 -4.13 -23.79
N VAL A 359 22.22 -3.22 -23.29
CA VAL A 359 22.03 -1.77 -23.36
C VAL A 359 21.85 -1.28 -24.79
N ARG A 360 22.75 -1.68 -25.70
CA ARG A 360 22.69 -1.24 -27.11
C ARG A 360 21.46 -1.76 -27.84
N THR A 361 21.03 -2.99 -27.55
CA THR A 361 19.81 -3.57 -28.11
C THR A 361 18.57 -2.78 -27.66
N LEU A 362 18.49 -2.46 -26.36
CA LEU A 362 17.38 -1.69 -25.81
C LEU A 362 17.37 -0.24 -26.34
N ILE A 363 18.54 0.41 -26.42
CA ILE A 363 18.66 1.76 -27.03
C ILE A 363 18.20 1.73 -28.49
N SER A 364 18.65 0.76 -29.27
CA SER A 364 18.27 0.63 -30.68
C SER A 364 16.77 0.46 -30.85
N ALA A 365 16.13 -0.37 -30.03
CA ALA A 365 14.68 -0.54 -30.03
C ALA A 365 13.94 0.74 -29.62
N ALA A 366 14.44 1.48 -28.62
CA ALA A 366 13.86 2.76 -28.20
C ALA A 366 13.98 3.83 -29.30
N ALA A 367 15.09 3.85 -30.04
CA ALA A 367 15.39 4.83 -31.06
C ALA A 367 14.66 4.58 -32.39
N THR A 368 14.47 3.32 -32.77
CA THR A 368 13.95 2.94 -34.10
C THR A 368 12.46 2.63 -34.13
N SER A 369 11.83 2.43 -32.95
CA SER A 369 10.42 2.05 -32.85
C SER A 369 9.56 3.16 -32.24
N SER A 370 8.25 2.99 -32.28
CA SER A 370 7.26 3.86 -31.63
C SER A 370 6.27 3.04 -30.79
N GLY A 371 5.38 3.71 -30.06
CA GLY A 371 4.27 3.06 -29.36
C GLY A 371 4.72 2.08 -28.26
N PRO A 372 4.09 0.89 -28.14
CA PRO A 372 4.39 -0.09 -27.11
C PRO A 372 5.86 -0.57 -27.08
N ILE A 373 6.48 -0.78 -28.25
CA ILE A 373 7.86 -1.28 -28.36
C ILE A 373 8.85 -0.26 -27.78
N GLN A 374 8.72 1.01 -28.17
CA GLN A 374 9.57 2.08 -27.63
C GLN A 374 9.39 2.24 -26.11
N ARG A 375 8.15 2.16 -25.61
CA ARG A 375 7.87 2.24 -24.17
C ARG A 375 8.49 1.07 -23.41
N ALA A 376 8.37 -0.15 -23.92
CA ALA A 376 8.98 -1.34 -23.33
C ALA A 376 10.51 -1.19 -23.26
N ALA A 377 11.15 -0.81 -24.37
CA ALA A 377 12.59 -0.62 -24.42
C ALA A 377 13.09 0.45 -23.43
N ARG A 378 12.41 1.60 -23.35
CA ARG A 378 12.75 2.67 -22.40
C ARG A 378 12.54 2.23 -20.95
N ALA A 379 11.43 1.55 -20.63
CA ALA A 379 11.17 1.03 -19.30
C ALA A 379 12.25 0.02 -18.87
N SER A 380 12.64 -0.87 -19.78
CA SER A 380 13.69 -1.86 -19.53
C SER A 380 15.05 -1.23 -19.27
N LEU A 381 15.41 -0.14 -19.96
CA LEU A 381 16.65 0.61 -19.66
C LEU A 381 16.67 1.14 -18.23
N LEU A 382 15.53 1.56 -17.69
CA LEU A 382 15.44 2.04 -16.30
C LEU A 382 15.50 0.87 -15.29
N GLN A 383 14.91 -0.27 -15.62
CA GLN A 383 14.87 -1.45 -14.75
C GLN A 383 16.16 -2.29 -14.75
N LEU A 384 17.00 -2.15 -15.79
CA LEU A 384 18.20 -2.97 -16.00
C LEU A 384 19.20 -2.83 -14.83
N ALA A 385 19.21 -3.81 -13.93
CA ALA A 385 19.99 -3.82 -12.70
C ALA A 385 21.20 -4.77 -12.79
N ALA A 386 22.08 -4.54 -13.77
CA ALA A 386 23.31 -5.31 -13.96
C ALA A 386 24.57 -4.43 -13.80
N PRO A 387 25.68 -4.98 -13.25
CA PRO A 387 26.93 -4.26 -13.15
C PRO A 387 27.43 -3.74 -14.51
N GLY A 388 27.88 -2.49 -14.55
CA GLY A 388 28.44 -1.86 -15.76
C GLY A 388 27.41 -1.28 -16.74
N VAL A 389 26.10 -1.37 -16.45
CA VAL A 389 25.05 -0.77 -17.29
C VAL A 389 25.21 0.75 -17.40
N ASP A 390 25.43 1.43 -16.28
CA ASP A 390 25.57 2.90 -16.29
C ASP A 390 26.80 3.35 -17.09
N GLN A 391 27.91 2.59 -17.02
CA GLN A 391 29.10 2.85 -17.84
C GLN A 391 28.83 2.63 -19.33
N ALA A 392 28.08 1.58 -19.69
CA ALA A 392 27.67 1.34 -21.06
C ALA A 392 26.74 2.44 -21.59
N LEU A 393 25.82 2.95 -20.76
CA LEU A 393 24.98 4.10 -21.10
C LEU A 393 25.81 5.36 -21.33
N ILE A 394 26.77 5.67 -20.45
CA ILE A 394 27.69 6.81 -20.62
C ILE A 394 28.51 6.68 -21.91
N GLY A 395 28.93 5.46 -22.26
CA GLY A 395 29.56 5.14 -23.54
C GLY A 395 28.65 5.49 -24.72
N GLU A 396 27.40 5.04 -24.71
CA GLU A 396 26.41 5.33 -25.77
C GLU A 396 26.04 6.82 -25.87
N VAL A 397 26.03 7.56 -24.75
CA VAL A 397 25.90 9.04 -24.77
C VAL A 397 27.04 9.68 -25.56
N SER A 398 28.25 9.12 -25.50
CA SER A 398 29.46 9.71 -26.08
C SER A 398 29.72 9.26 -27.52
N GLU A 399 29.51 7.97 -27.81
CA GLU A 399 29.93 7.30 -29.05
C GLU A 399 28.76 6.88 -29.95
N GLY A 400 27.52 6.92 -29.45
CA GLY A 400 26.33 6.54 -30.20
C GLY A 400 26.05 7.45 -31.40
N ASN A 401 25.25 6.96 -32.35
CA ASN A 401 24.65 7.84 -33.38
C ASN A 401 23.65 8.81 -32.73
N SER A 402 23.19 9.84 -33.44
CA SER A 402 22.35 10.91 -32.88
C SER A 402 21.10 10.39 -32.16
N SER A 403 20.38 9.43 -32.75
CA SER A 403 19.19 8.82 -32.14
C SER A 403 19.50 7.99 -30.89
N HIS A 404 20.63 7.26 -30.91
CA HIS A 404 21.10 6.48 -29.77
C HIS A 404 21.54 7.39 -28.61
N ARG A 405 22.29 8.46 -28.90
CA ARG A 405 22.70 9.44 -27.88
C ARG A 405 21.48 10.02 -27.17
N VAL A 406 20.42 10.37 -27.89
CA VAL A 406 19.19 10.90 -27.30
C VAL A 406 18.53 9.89 -26.34
N GLU A 407 18.39 8.62 -26.72
CA GLU A 407 17.80 7.61 -25.83
C GLU A 407 18.71 7.27 -24.64
N ALA A 408 20.04 7.22 -24.86
CA ALA A 408 21.02 7.02 -23.79
C ALA A 408 20.97 8.17 -22.77
N ILE A 409 20.89 9.42 -23.24
CA ILE A 409 20.74 10.63 -22.41
C ILE A 409 19.47 10.54 -21.56
N ARG A 410 18.33 10.14 -22.15
CA ARG A 410 17.08 9.94 -21.40
C ARG A 410 17.22 8.84 -20.35
N ALA A 411 17.89 7.74 -20.70
CA ALA A 411 18.11 6.63 -19.78
C ALA A 411 19.01 7.03 -18.60
N VAL A 412 20.12 7.73 -18.81
CA VAL A 412 20.97 8.21 -17.70
C VAL A 412 20.25 9.21 -16.82
N ALA A 413 19.41 10.09 -17.38
CA ALA A 413 18.56 11.00 -16.62
C ALA A 413 17.53 10.25 -15.76
N GLY A 414 16.79 9.31 -16.35
CA GLY A 414 15.78 8.52 -15.64
C GLY A 414 16.36 7.59 -14.57
N ARG A 415 17.59 7.11 -14.76
CA ARG A 415 18.33 6.29 -13.79
C ARG A 415 19.11 7.09 -12.75
N GLN A 416 19.13 8.42 -12.87
CA GLN A 416 19.89 9.31 -11.99
C GLN A 416 21.41 9.05 -11.97
N VAL A 417 22.01 8.80 -13.14
CA VAL A 417 23.45 8.51 -13.25
C VAL A 417 24.27 9.80 -13.14
N GLY A 418 24.58 10.23 -11.92
CA GLY A 418 25.34 11.47 -11.66
C GLY A 418 26.74 11.52 -12.28
N SER A 419 27.39 10.37 -12.46
CA SER A 419 28.70 10.26 -13.13
C SER A 419 28.65 10.58 -14.63
N ALA A 420 27.45 10.68 -15.23
CA ALA A 420 27.27 11.06 -16.62
C ALA A 420 27.43 12.58 -16.88
N GLN A 421 27.46 13.43 -15.83
CA GLN A 421 27.50 14.90 -15.94
C GLN A 421 28.53 15.40 -16.97
N GLY A 422 29.77 14.90 -16.90
CA GLY A 422 30.84 15.32 -17.82
C GLY A 422 30.54 14.99 -19.29
N SER A 423 29.91 13.84 -19.57
CA SER A 423 29.48 13.50 -20.94
C SER A 423 28.26 14.31 -21.38
N LEU A 424 27.35 14.64 -20.45
CA LEU A 424 26.20 15.49 -20.72
C LEU A 424 26.60 16.94 -21.05
N PHE A 425 27.55 17.53 -20.35
CA PHE A 425 28.06 18.87 -20.71
C PHE A 425 28.68 18.92 -22.11
N ARG A 426 29.39 17.86 -22.53
CA ARG A 426 29.86 17.75 -23.92
C ARG A 426 28.70 17.61 -24.91
N ALA A 427 27.72 16.75 -24.63
CA ALA A 427 26.54 16.55 -25.47
C ALA A 427 25.62 17.77 -25.54
N ALA A 428 25.65 18.67 -24.54
CA ALA A 428 24.95 19.95 -24.58
C ALA A 428 25.52 20.92 -25.64
N ARG A 429 26.70 20.62 -26.20
CA ARG A 429 27.34 21.34 -27.31
C ARG A 429 27.42 20.52 -28.60
N ASP A 430 26.68 19.42 -28.69
CA ASP A 430 26.64 18.53 -29.85
C ASP A 430 26.16 19.28 -31.13
N PRO A 431 26.67 18.94 -32.32
CA PRO A 431 26.16 19.50 -33.58
C PRO A 431 24.65 19.26 -33.78
N GLU A 432 24.12 18.15 -33.28
CA GLU A 432 22.71 17.77 -33.43
C GLU A 432 21.81 18.43 -32.38
N ALA A 433 20.81 19.20 -32.84
CA ALA A 433 19.91 19.95 -31.96
C ALA A 433 19.14 19.07 -30.96
N ASN A 434 18.69 17.88 -31.41
CA ASN A 434 17.97 16.94 -30.55
C ASN A 434 18.85 16.39 -29.42
N VAL A 435 20.14 16.19 -29.67
CA VAL A 435 21.10 15.72 -28.66
C VAL A 435 21.36 16.82 -27.64
N ARG A 436 21.59 18.07 -28.10
CA ARG A 436 21.77 19.22 -27.20
C ARG A 436 20.57 19.39 -26.27
N LYS A 437 19.36 19.42 -26.84
CA LYS A 437 18.11 19.56 -26.08
C LYS A 437 17.93 18.46 -25.04
N ALA A 438 18.13 17.20 -25.44
CA ALA A 438 18.05 16.07 -24.52
C ALA A 438 19.09 16.19 -23.39
N SER A 439 20.32 16.58 -23.72
CA SER A 439 21.41 16.69 -22.75
C SER A 439 21.18 17.80 -21.73
N VAL A 440 20.74 18.97 -22.20
CA VAL A 440 20.39 20.10 -21.34
C VAL A 440 19.25 19.75 -20.38
N ALA A 441 18.20 19.09 -20.87
CA ALA A 441 17.11 18.62 -20.02
C ALA A 441 17.61 17.61 -18.96
N ALA A 442 18.49 16.68 -19.35
CA ALA A 442 19.11 15.73 -18.42
C ALA A 442 19.98 16.43 -17.37
N LEU A 443 20.75 17.46 -17.75
CA LEU A 443 21.53 18.26 -16.81
C LEU A 443 20.63 18.96 -15.79
N GLY A 444 19.45 19.46 -16.15
CA GLY A 444 18.52 20.07 -15.17
C GLY A 444 18.15 19.12 -14.02
N VAL A 445 18.04 17.82 -14.30
CA VAL A 445 17.69 16.78 -13.33
C VAL A 445 18.92 16.24 -12.58
N LEU A 446 20.07 16.15 -13.24
CA LEU A 446 21.26 15.46 -12.71
C LEU A 446 22.36 16.36 -12.18
N VAL A 447 22.38 17.64 -12.56
CA VAL A 447 23.45 18.55 -12.19
C VAL A 447 23.53 18.65 -10.66
N GLU A 448 24.76 18.50 -10.15
CA GLU A 448 25.07 18.69 -8.74
C GLU A 448 25.34 20.18 -8.45
N PRO A 449 25.15 20.65 -7.20
CA PRO A 449 25.38 22.05 -6.85
C PRO A 449 26.75 22.60 -7.25
N SER A 450 27.80 21.78 -7.18
CA SER A 450 29.17 22.13 -7.59
C SER A 450 29.31 22.42 -9.09
N SER A 451 28.43 21.86 -9.91
CA SER A 451 28.47 21.95 -11.39
C SER A 451 27.47 22.98 -11.94
N LEU A 452 26.67 23.63 -11.08
CA LEU A 452 25.75 24.70 -11.48
C LEU A 452 26.44 25.86 -12.22
N PRO A 453 27.63 26.34 -11.82
CA PRO A 453 28.32 27.38 -12.57
C PRO A 453 28.60 27.01 -14.03
N GLU A 454 28.83 25.72 -14.32
CA GLU A 454 29.05 25.24 -15.69
C GLU A 454 27.75 25.27 -16.52
N LEU A 455 26.62 24.89 -15.91
CA LEU A 455 25.30 24.99 -16.55
C LEU A 455 24.89 26.45 -16.80
N VAL A 456 25.22 27.37 -15.88
CA VAL A 456 25.08 28.81 -16.12
C VAL A 456 25.99 29.26 -17.27
N GLY A 457 27.21 28.73 -17.35
CA GLY A 457 28.12 28.97 -18.48
C GLY A 457 27.54 28.58 -19.84
N LEU A 458 26.75 27.50 -19.91
CA LEU A 458 26.00 27.12 -21.12
C LEU A 458 24.94 28.17 -21.50
N LEU A 459 24.27 28.79 -20.53
CA LEU A 459 23.29 29.86 -20.81
C LEU A 459 23.98 31.11 -21.37
N LEU A 460 25.14 31.46 -20.83
CA LEU A 460 25.93 32.61 -21.28
C LEU A 460 26.48 32.39 -22.69
N THR A 461 27.02 31.19 -22.94
CA THR A 461 27.68 30.79 -24.19
C THR A 461 27.07 29.53 -24.79
N PRO A 462 25.81 29.61 -25.28
CA PRO A 462 25.13 28.45 -25.84
C PRO A 462 25.77 28.07 -27.19
N ALA A 463 25.68 26.79 -27.56
CA ALA A 463 26.17 26.32 -28.86
C ALA A 463 25.40 26.98 -30.02
N GLN A 464 24.08 27.12 -29.88
CA GLN A 464 23.24 27.92 -30.76
C GLN A 464 22.34 28.87 -29.95
N ALA A 465 22.06 30.05 -30.49
CA ALA A 465 21.26 31.05 -29.78
C ALA A 465 19.85 30.56 -29.38
N GLY A 466 19.26 29.64 -30.16
CA GLY A 466 17.96 29.03 -29.87
C GLY A 466 17.95 28.11 -28.65
N ASP A 467 19.10 27.57 -28.25
CA ASP A 467 19.20 26.61 -27.14
C ASP A 467 18.96 27.28 -25.76
N ARG A 468 19.02 28.63 -25.66
CA ARG A 468 18.90 29.35 -24.38
C ARG A 468 17.61 29.05 -23.62
N SER A 469 16.50 28.84 -24.33
CA SER A 469 15.22 28.54 -23.69
C SER A 469 15.21 27.18 -23.00
N ASP A 470 15.76 26.16 -23.66
CA ASP A 470 15.93 24.83 -23.08
C ASP A 470 16.92 24.88 -21.88
N ILE A 471 18.00 25.66 -21.99
CA ILE A 471 19.00 25.83 -20.91
C ILE A 471 18.41 26.56 -19.69
N GLU A 472 17.64 27.62 -19.92
CA GLU A 472 16.94 28.33 -18.86
C GLU A 472 15.96 27.41 -18.13
N SER A 473 15.21 26.58 -18.86
CA SER A 473 14.30 25.59 -18.24
C SER A 473 15.05 24.54 -17.41
N ALA A 474 16.21 24.09 -17.89
CA ALA A 474 17.07 23.17 -17.13
C ALA A 474 17.64 23.83 -15.87
N LEU A 475 18.07 25.09 -15.94
CA LEU A 475 18.51 25.86 -14.78
C LEU A 475 17.38 26.08 -13.77
N ASP A 476 16.18 26.45 -14.22
CA ASP A 476 15.01 26.58 -13.34
C ASP A 476 14.75 25.26 -12.58
N THR A 477 14.76 24.14 -13.29
CA THR A 477 14.61 22.80 -12.69
C THR A 477 15.71 22.51 -11.67
N ALA A 478 16.97 22.82 -12.00
CA ALA A 478 18.10 22.56 -11.13
C ALA A 478 18.11 23.45 -9.88
N LEU A 479 17.78 24.74 -10.02
CA LEU A 479 17.76 25.70 -8.93
C LEU A 479 16.63 25.43 -7.94
N ARG A 480 15.43 25.06 -8.41
CA ARG A 480 14.30 24.70 -7.55
C ARG A 480 14.53 23.46 -6.69
N ARG A 481 15.52 22.62 -7.03
CA ARG A 481 15.94 21.48 -6.20
C ARG A 481 16.79 21.90 -5.00
N LEU A 482 17.30 23.13 -4.98
CA LEU A 482 18.03 23.67 -3.85
C LEU A 482 17.05 24.27 -2.83
N SER A 483 17.27 24.00 -1.55
CA SER A 483 16.40 24.50 -0.47
C SER A 483 16.68 25.96 -0.10
N GLU A 484 17.93 26.41 -0.24
CA GLU A 484 18.37 27.71 0.24
C GLU A 484 18.28 28.80 -0.85
N PRO A 485 17.54 29.90 -0.63
CA PRO A 485 17.45 31.02 -1.58
C PRO A 485 18.81 31.58 -2.02
N ALA A 486 19.76 31.67 -1.08
CA ALA A 486 21.12 32.14 -1.36
C ALA A 486 21.86 31.20 -2.32
N ALA A 487 21.69 29.88 -2.17
CA ALA A 487 22.30 28.89 -3.05
C ALA A 487 21.68 28.93 -4.46
N GLN A 488 20.39 29.29 -4.57
CA GLN A 488 19.71 29.47 -5.85
C GLN A 488 20.23 30.69 -6.61
N THR A 489 20.50 31.81 -5.93
CA THR A 489 20.89 33.06 -6.60
C THR A 489 22.40 33.24 -6.78
N ALA A 490 23.24 32.68 -5.90
CA ALA A 490 24.69 32.87 -5.92
C ALA A 490 25.36 32.60 -7.28
N PRO A 491 25.13 31.46 -7.98
CA PRO A 491 25.78 31.21 -9.27
C PRO A 491 25.33 32.18 -10.37
N LEU A 492 24.08 32.65 -10.30
CA LEU A 492 23.51 33.61 -11.25
C LEU A 492 24.08 35.02 -11.03
N LEU A 493 24.21 35.43 -9.76
CA LEU A 493 24.81 36.71 -9.38
C LEU A 493 26.28 36.78 -9.78
N ALA A 494 27.04 35.71 -9.54
CA ALA A 494 28.44 35.63 -9.96
C ALA A 494 28.61 35.76 -11.48
N ALA A 495 27.68 35.19 -12.25
CA ALA A 495 27.69 35.25 -13.71
C ALA A 495 27.26 36.62 -14.28
N TRP A 496 26.49 37.41 -13.52
CA TRP A 496 25.87 38.65 -14.00
C TRP A 496 26.88 39.66 -14.57
N ALA A 497 28.00 39.88 -13.87
CA ALA A 497 29.00 40.88 -14.26
C ALA A 497 29.62 40.60 -15.64
N SER A 498 29.84 39.33 -15.97
CA SER A 498 30.40 38.88 -17.25
C SER A 498 29.34 38.49 -18.29
N ALA A 499 28.05 38.62 -17.98
CA ALA A 499 26.99 38.11 -18.83
C ALA A 499 26.85 38.93 -20.13
N PRO A 500 26.84 38.28 -21.32
CA PRO A 500 26.52 38.92 -22.58
C PRO A 500 25.12 39.54 -22.55
N ALA A 501 24.91 40.65 -23.26
CA ALA A 501 23.63 41.36 -23.29
C ALA A 501 22.44 40.45 -23.64
N ALA A 502 22.65 39.48 -24.54
CA ALA A 502 21.62 38.52 -24.97
C ALA A 502 21.23 37.48 -23.89
N ALA A 503 22.04 37.26 -22.86
CA ALA A 503 21.77 36.28 -21.79
C ALA A 503 21.22 36.93 -20.51
N ARG A 504 21.42 38.24 -20.32
CA ARG A 504 20.97 38.97 -19.14
C ARG A 504 19.46 38.84 -18.87
N PRO A 505 18.55 38.91 -19.87
CA PRO A 505 17.12 38.71 -19.64
C PRO A 505 16.79 37.35 -19.00
N ASN A 506 17.45 36.27 -19.42
CA ASN A 506 17.26 34.93 -18.85
C ASN A 506 17.77 34.88 -17.40
N LEU A 507 18.93 35.46 -17.11
CA LEU A 507 19.47 35.52 -15.75
C LEU A 507 18.53 36.25 -14.79
N LEU A 508 17.94 37.38 -15.21
CA LEU A 508 16.97 38.11 -14.39
C LEU A 508 15.78 37.24 -14.00
N ARG A 509 15.20 36.51 -14.97
CA ARG A 509 14.06 35.62 -14.69
C ARG A 509 14.42 34.51 -13.70
N LEU A 510 15.61 33.93 -13.84
CA LEU A 510 16.11 32.89 -12.92
C LEU A 510 16.42 33.44 -11.51
N LEU A 511 16.89 34.69 -11.40
CA LEU A 511 17.14 35.34 -10.11
C LEU A 511 15.85 35.50 -9.27
N GLY A 512 14.69 35.60 -9.93
CA GLY A 512 13.38 35.62 -9.28
C GLY A 512 13.02 34.35 -8.52
N ILE A 513 13.70 33.22 -8.75
CA ILE A 513 13.43 31.95 -8.05
C ILE A 513 13.77 32.05 -6.56
N GLY A 514 14.95 32.60 -6.23
CA GLY A 514 15.39 32.73 -4.84
C GLY A 514 15.00 34.06 -4.18
N ALA A 515 14.69 35.09 -4.97
CA ALA A 515 14.18 36.37 -4.48
C ALA A 515 15.01 37.04 -3.37
N THR A 516 16.34 36.86 -3.37
CA THR A 516 17.25 37.45 -2.37
C THR A 516 17.42 38.95 -2.55
N THR A 517 17.88 39.65 -1.51
CA THR A 517 18.09 41.11 -1.54
C THR A 517 19.12 41.52 -2.61
N GLU A 518 20.19 40.75 -2.77
CA GLU A 518 21.21 40.97 -3.80
C GLU A 518 20.65 40.75 -5.21
N ALA A 519 19.81 39.72 -5.38
CA ALA A 519 19.10 39.48 -6.63
C ALA A 519 18.14 40.63 -6.98
N LEU A 520 17.42 41.16 -5.99
CA LEU A 520 16.54 42.30 -6.18
C LEU A 520 17.32 43.56 -6.61
N ALA A 521 18.50 43.80 -6.03
CA ALA A 521 19.34 44.92 -6.41
C ALA A 521 19.78 44.84 -7.89
N VAL A 522 20.11 43.64 -8.37
CA VAL A 522 20.43 43.40 -9.78
C VAL A 522 19.20 43.66 -10.68
N VAL A 523 18.02 43.14 -10.30
CA VAL A 523 16.79 43.36 -11.06
C VAL A 523 16.43 44.86 -11.12
N ARG A 524 16.58 45.59 -10.02
CA ARG A 524 16.39 47.04 -9.96
C ARG A 524 17.32 47.78 -10.91
N SER A 525 18.61 47.43 -10.94
CA SER A 525 19.58 48.06 -11.86
C SER A 525 19.21 47.87 -13.33
N ALA A 526 18.50 46.79 -13.67
CA ALA A 526 18.05 46.52 -15.03
C ALA A 526 16.81 47.35 -15.45
N LEU A 527 16.15 48.02 -14.50
CA LEU A 527 15.07 48.97 -14.82
C LEU A 527 15.60 50.22 -15.52
N ASP A 528 16.84 50.64 -15.26
CA ASP A 528 17.45 51.82 -15.89
C ASP A 528 17.76 51.62 -17.39
N ALA A 529 17.58 50.40 -17.91
CA ALA A 529 17.72 50.11 -19.33
C ALA A 529 16.70 50.87 -20.17
N ALA A 530 17.03 51.08 -21.45
CA ALA A 530 16.18 51.83 -22.38
C ALA A 530 14.73 51.28 -22.39
N PRO A 531 13.71 52.17 -22.50
CA PRO A 531 12.32 51.77 -22.61
C PRO A 531 12.11 50.75 -23.74
N ALA A 532 11.26 49.74 -23.52
CA ALA A 532 10.98 48.65 -24.46
C ALA A 532 12.20 47.76 -24.83
N SER A 533 13.30 47.82 -24.07
CA SER A 533 14.38 46.85 -24.21
C SER A 533 13.99 45.50 -23.60
N THR A 534 14.47 44.41 -24.21
CA THR A 534 14.25 43.04 -23.69
C THR A 534 14.77 42.85 -22.26
N LEU A 535 15.77 43.64 -21.86
CA LEU A 535 16.32 43.66 -20.52
C LEU A 535 15.35 44.28 -19.51
N ARG A 536 14.79 45.45 -19.83
CA ARG A 536 13.79 46.12 -18.99
C ARG A 536 12.51 45.30 -18.87
N ASP A 537 12.03 44.74 -19.98
CA ASP A 537 10.85 43.87 -20.00
C ASP A 537 11.04 42.65 -19.08
N ALA A 538 12.22 42.03 -19.11
CA ALA A 538 12.55 40.92 -18.22
C ALA A 538 12.61 41.35 -16.75
N ALA A 539 13.18 42.53 -16.45
CA ALA A 539 13.21 43.07 -15.10
C ALA A 539 11.79 43.32 -14.54
N VAL A 540 10.92 43.98 -15.31
CA VAL A 540 9.54 44.27 -14.91
C VAL A 540 8.74 42.99 -14.67
N ARG A 541 8.87 41.99 -15.55
CA ARG A 541 8.22 40.67 -15.36
C ARG A 541 8.74 39.96 -14.11
N THR A 542 10.05 39.98 -13.90
CA THR A 542 10.68 39.36 -12.73
C THR A 542 10.19 40.00 -11.44
N LEU A 543 10.08 41.34 -11.38
CA LEU A 543 9.49 42.04 -10.24
C LEU A 543 8.01 41.70 -10.06
N ALA A 544 7.25 41.62 -11.16
CA ALA A 544 5.82 41.30 -11.09
C ALA A 544 5.56 39.89 -10.53
N ASP A 545 6.49 38.95 -10.74
CA ASP A 545 6.46 37.58 -10.23
C ASP A 545 7.28 37.40 -8.93
N TRP A 546 7.87 38.47 -8.39
CA TRP A 546 8.71 38.43 -7.18
C TRP A 546 7.95 37.90 -5.97
N SER A 547 8.55 37.00 -5.20
CA SER A 547 7.82 36.31 -4.12
C SER A 547 7.67 37.14 -2.84
N SER A 548 8.48 38.20 -2.67
CA SER A 548 8.61 38.91 -1.41
C SER A 548 8.18 40.41 -1.50
N PRO A 549 7.71 41.02 -0.39
CA PRO A 549 7.17 42.38 -0.40
C PRO A 549 8.13 43.51 -0.79
N GLU A 550 9.44 43.29 -0.77
CA GLU A 550 10.45 44.34 -0.99
C GLU A 550 10.37 44.93 -2.41
N ALA A 551 9.77 44.21 -3.36
CA ALA A 551 9.51 44.69 -4.72
C ALA A 551 8.28 45.62 -4.83
N ALA A 552 7.45 45.74 -3.79
CA ALA A 552 6.20 46.49 -3.85
C ALA A 552 6.39 47.97 -4.20
N ALA A 553 7.41 48.62 -3.63
CA ALA A 553 7.73 50.02 -3.92
C ALA A 553 8.14 50.23 -5.40
N ASP A 554 8.94 49.32 -5.95
CA ASP A 554 9.36 49.36 -7.35
C ASP A 554 8.16 49.16 -8.29
N LEU A 555 7.29 48.18 -7.98
CA LEU A 555 6.08 47.89 -8.75
C LEU A 555 5.10 49.07 -8.74
N LEU A 556 4.92 49.73 -7.60
CA LEU A 556 4.10 50.93 -7.49
C LEU A 556 4.63 52.06 -8.39
N ALA A 557 5.94 52.30 -8.34
CA ALA A 557 6.58 53.32 -9.17
C ALA A 557 6.39 53.02 -10.66
N ILE A 558 6.57 51.77 -11.09
CA ILE A 558 6.37 51.37 -12.49
C ILE A 558 4.90 51.54 -12.90
N ALA A 559 3.94 51.11 -12.07
CA ALA A 559 2.52 51.23 -12.35
C ALA A 559 2.07 52.70 -12.49
N ARG A 560 2.66 53.61 -11.71
CA ARG A 560 2.36 55.04 -11.77
C ARG A 560 3.04 55.73 -12.96
N ASP A 561 4.35 55.52 -13.12
CA ASP A 561 5.21 56.43 -13.88
C ASP A 561 5.63 55.89 -15.27
N SER A 562 5.44 54.59 -15.56
CA SER A 562 5.84 54.02 -16.87
C SER A 562 5.10 54.67 -18.05
N SER A 563 5.72 54.70 -19.24
CA SER A 563 5.03 55.07 -20.48
C SER A 563 4.34 53.88 -21.16
N SER A 564 4.71 52.65 -20.79
CA SER A 564 4.20 51.40 -21.38
C SER A 564 2.96 50.91 -20.63
N SER A 565 1.84 50.74 -21.33
CA SER A 565 0.62 50.16 -20.75
C SER A 565 0.83 48.71 -20.30
N VAL A 566 1.68 47.96 -21.00
CA VAL A 566 2.03 46.57 -20.65
C VAL A 566 2.81 46.52 -19.34
N GLU A 567 3.81 47.40 -19.17
CA GLU A 567 4.56 47.48 -17.90
C GLU A 567 3.65 47.89 -16.74
N LYS A 568 2.73 48.84 -16.95
CA LYS A 568 1.75 49.24 -15.92
C LYS A 568 0.88 48.08 -15.49
N ALA A 569 0.32 47.35 -16.44
CA ALA A 569 -0.56 46.21 -16.14
C ALA A 569 0.19 45.08 -15.42
N LEU A 570 1.43 44.77 -15.83
CA LEU A 570 2.28 43.78 -15.15
C LEU A 570 2.64 44.21 -13.73
N ALA A 571 3.06 45.47 -13.57
CA ALA A 571 3.46 45.99 -12.27
C ALA A 571 2.28 46.07 -11.30
N LEU A 572 1.11 46.52 -11.77
CA LEU A 572 -0.13 46.55 -10.99
C LEU A 572 -0.52 45.13 -10.53
N ARG A 573 -0.42 44.13 -11.40
CA ARG A 573 -0.68 42.73 -11.05
C ARG A 573 0.27 42.22 -9.97
N GLY A 574 1.56 42.48 -10.10
CA GLY A 574 2.54 42.10 -9.07
C GLY A 574 2.26 42.80 -7.74
N TYR A 575 1.97 44.11 -7.79
CA TYR A 575 1.70 44.92 -6.62
C TYR A 575 0.46 44.43 -5.83
N VAL A 576 -0.63 44.16 -6.55
CA VAL A 576 -1.87 43.58 -5.99
C VAL A 576 -1.63 42.20 -5.39
N ARG A 577 -0.79 41.36 -6.03
CA ARG A 577 -0.44 40.02 -5.52
C ARG A 577 0.36 40.08 -4.21
N LEU A 578 1.18 41.10 -4.03
CA LEU A 578 1.99 41.28 -2.81
C LEU A 578 1.20 41.91 -1.66
N ALA A 579 0.12 42.65 -1.94
CA ALA A 579 -0.65 43.37 -0.92
C ALA A 579 -1.07 42.53 0.31
N PRO A 580 -1.54 41.27 0.19
CA PRO A 580 -1.90 40.45 1.36
C PRO A 580 -0.74 40.12 2.29
N GLN A 581 0.51 40.24 1.83
CA GLN A 581 1.70 39.84 2.58
C GLN A 581 2.29 40.99 3.42
N THR A 582 1.64 42.15 3.40
CA THR A 582 2.15 43.39 4.01
C THR A 582 1.22 43.90 5.09
N ARG A 583 1.78 44.64 6.05
CA ARG A 583 0.98 45.33 7.09
C ARG A 583 0.16 46.48 6.51
N ASP A 584 0.64 47.10 5.43
CA ASP A 584 -0.01 48.24 4.77
C ASP A 584 -0.97 47.79 3.64
N SER A 585 -1.49 46.57 3.73
CA SER A 585 -2.32 45.93 2.69
C SER A 585 -3.45 46.83 2.18
N GLN A 586 -4.17 47.48 3.10
CA GLN A 586 -5.25 48.41 2.77
C GLN A 586 -4.76 49.57 1.90
N GLN A 587 -3.67 50.23 2.30
CA GLN A 587 -3.09 51.35 1.56
C GLN A 587 -2.63 50.91 0.17
N MET A 588 -2.08 49.70 0.05
CA MET A 588 -1.69 49.14 -1.25
C MET A 588 -2.90 48.97 -2.17
N TYR A 589 -4.01 48.43 -1.67
CA TYR A 589 -5.21 48.30 -2.49
C TYR A 589 -5.84 49.64 -2.87
N GLU A 590 -5.85 50.63 -1.98
CA GLU A 590 -6.30 52.00 -2.29
C GLU A 590 -5.48 52.61 -3.43
N GLN A 591 -4.16 52.48 -3.36
CA GLN A 591 -3.25 52.95 -4.41
C GLN A 591 -3.49 52.19 -5.71
N ALA A 592 -3.62 50.86 -5.67
CA ALA A 592 -3.90 50.04 -6.84
C ALA A 592 -5.22 50.43 -7.53
N LEU A 593 -6.29 50.67 -6.75
CA LEU A 593 -7.57 51.16 -7.27
C LEU A 593 -7.42 52.52 -7.95
N SER A 594 -6.68 53.45 -7.34
CA SER A 594 -6.45 54.79 -7.90
C SER A 594 -5.68 54.76 -9.24
N LEU A 595 -4.82 53.75 -9.43
CA LEU A 595 -4.03 53.56 -10.64
C LEU A 595 -4.78 52.78 -11.73
N SER A 596 -5.83 52.05 -11.39
CA SER A 596 -6.60 51.22 -12.33
C SER A 596 -7.49 52.07 -13.27
N LYS A 597 -7.11 52.14 -14.55
CA LYS A 597 -7.79 52.99 -15.54
C LYS A 597 -8.74 52.19 -16.43
N THR A 598 -8.38 50.95 -16.73
CA THR A 598 -9.17 50.05 -17.58
C THR A 598 -10.09 49.16 -16.75
N LEU A 599 -11.13 48.61 -17.39
CA LEU A 599 -12.03 47.64 -16.75
C LEU A 599 -11.29 46.39 -16.28
N ASP A 600 -10.34 45.88 -17.07
CA ASP A 600 -9.59 44.67 -16.73
C ASP A 600 -8.65 44.90 -15.53
N GLU A 601 -8.01 46.07 -15.43
CA GLU A 601 -7.21 46.45 -14.26
C GLU A 601 -8.08 46.59 -13.01
N ARG A 602 -9.29 47.16 -13.12
CA ARG A 602 -10.22 47.25 -11.99
C ARG A 602 -10.65 45.88 -11.51
N ARG A 603 -11.01 44.97 -12.43
CA ARG A 603 -11.37 43.59 -12.12
C ARG A 603 -10.22 42.84 -11.43
N LEU A 604 -9.00 43.04 -11.91
CA LEU A 604 -7.78 42.47 -11.32
C LEU A 604 -7.59 42.94 -9.86
N VAL A 605 -7.70 44.24 -9.59
CA VAL A 605 -7.55 44.79 -8.23
C VAL A 605 -8.67 44.28 -7.31
N LEU A 606 -9.92 44.25 -7.77
CA LEU A 606 -11.05 43.71 -7.02
C LEU A 606 -10.88 42.22 -6.70
N SER A 607 -10.44 41.42 -7.67
CA SER A 607 -10.12 40.02 -7.45
C SER A 607 -8.97 39.83 -6.46
N GLY A 608 -7.98 40.73 -6.44
CA GLY A 608 -6.88 40.69 -5.48
C GLY A 608 -7.31 41.11 -4.08
N LEU A 609 -8.20 42.11 -3.96
CA LEU A 609 -8.84 42.54 -2.71
C LEU A 609 -9.59 41.39 -2.04
N ALA A 610 -10.08 40.44 -2.82
CA ALA A 610 -10.73 39.24 -2.32
C ALA A 610 -9.81 38.35 -1.45
N ALA A 611 -8.50 38.63 -1.35
CA ALA A 611 -7.57 37.98 -0.42
C ALA A 611 -7.42 38.72 0.93
N ALA A 612 -7.96 39.94 1.06
CA ALA A 612 -7.91 40.72 2.29
C ALA A 612 -8.84 40.15 3.38
N ASP A 613 -8.59 40.56 4.62
CA ASP A 613 -9.20 40.05 5.85
C ASP A 613 -9.65 41.17 6.81
N SER A 614 -9.90 42.38 6.28
CA SER A 614 -10.31 43.54 7.09
C SER A 614 -11.61 44.18 6.61
N PHE A 615 -12.36 44.76 7.54
CA PHE A 615 -13.54 45.57 7.21
C PHE A 615 -13.21 46.81 6.39
N ALA A 616 -12.01 47.37 6.55
CA ALA A 616 -11.57 48.48 5.73
C ALA A 616 -11.42 48.07 4.26
N ALA A 617 -10.89 46.87 3.97
CA ALA A 617 -10.86 46.33 2.62
C ALA A 617 -12.27 46.07 2.06
N LEU A 618 -13.21 45.66 2.92
CA LEU A 618 -14.61 45.52 2.54
C LEU A 618 -15.22 46.87 2.15
N ASP A 619 -14.98 47.91 2.94
CA ASP A 619 -15.45 49.28 2.66
C ASP A 619 -14.90 49.83 1.33
N LEU A 620 -13.71 49.39 0.89
CA LEU A 620 -13.16 49.74 -0.43
C LEU A 620 -13.91 49.08 -1.60
N VAL A 621 -14.42 47.85 -1.41
CA VAL A 621 -15.08 47.08 -2.48
C VAL A 621 -16.55 47.47 -2.63
N LEU A 622 -17.26 47.77 -1.53
CA LEU A 622 -18.70 48.02 -1.53
C LEU A 622 -19.19 49.07 -2.55
N PRO A 623 -18.50 50.21 -2.78
CA PRO A 623 -18.92 51.19 -3.78
C PRO A 623 -18.99 50.63 -5.21
N PHE A 624 -18.18 49.61 -5.54
CA PHE A 624 -18.13 49.02 -6.88
C PHE A 624 -19.30 48.10 -7.18
N LEU A 625 -20.12 47.73 -6.18
CA LEU A 625 -21.36 46.98 -6.40
C LEU A 625 -22.39 47.77 -7.24
N GLN A 626 -22.29 49.10 -7.22
CA GLN A 626 -23.16 49.98 -8.00
C GLN A 626 -22.70 50.16 -9.46
N GLN A 627 -21.54 49.64 -9.85
CA GLN A 627 -21.00 49.74 -11.21
C GLN A 627 -21.27 48.46 -12.00
N ASP A 628 -22.18 48.49 -12.97
CA ASP A 628 -22.62 47.34 -13.75
C ASP A 628 -21.45 46.52 -14.33
N GLU A 629 -20.39 47.18 -14.81
CA GLU A 629 -19.29 46.54 -15.54
C GLU A 629 -18.37 45.69 -14.65
N VAL A 630 -18.31 45.96 -13.34
CA VAL A 630 -17.43 45.28 -12.37
C VAL A 630 -18.19 44.71 -11.15
N ARG A 631 -19.53 44.82 -11.16
CA ARG A 631 -20.40 44.38 -10.07
C ARG A 631 -20.17 42.92 -9.68
N ALA A 632 -19.96 42.05 -10.65
CA ALA A 632 -19.79 40.62 -10.42
C ALA A 632 -18.49 40.33 -9.63
N GLU A 633 -17.37 40.91 -10.05
CA GLU A 633 -16.08 40.78 -9.37
C GLU A 633 -16.10 41.44 -7.98
N ALA A 634 -16.71 42.63 -7.86
CA ALA A 634 -16.88 43.32 -6.58
C ALA A 634 -17.73 42.50 -5.61
N ALA A 635 -18.82 41.89 -6.08
CA ALA A 635 -19.67 41.05 -5.24
C ALA A 635 -18.95 39.80 -4.74
N LEU A 636 -18.21 39.12 -5.61
CA LEU A 636 -17.41 37.95 -5.21
C LEU A 636 -16.32 38.33 -4.20
N ALA A 637 -15.60 39.42 -4.44
CA ALA A 637 -14.58 39.92 -3.53
C ALA A 637 -15.17 40.30 -2.17
N ALA A 638 -16.27 41.07 -2.15
CA ALA A 638 -16.94 41.48 -0.94
C ALA A 638 -17.45 40.28 -0.13
N VAL A 639 -18.01 39.25 -0.78
CA VAL A 639 -18.45 38.02 -0.09
C VAL A 639 -17.27 37.25 0.52
N GLN A 640 -16.14 37.15 -0.19
CA GLN A 640 -14.95 36.47 0.36
C GLN A 640 -14.34 37.24 1.55
N ILE A 641 -14.23 38.56 1.45
CA ILE A 641 -13.75 39.39 2.56
C ILE A 641 -14.73 39.30 3.75
N ALA A 642 -16.04 39.35 3.49
CA ALA A 642 -17.08 39.19 4.50
C ALA A 642 -17.00 37.82 5.20
N ASP A 643 -16.72 36.74 4.47
CA ASP A 643 -16.50 35.40 5.04
C ASP A 643 -15.28 35.37 5.97
N ARG A 644 -14.15 35.95 5.56
CA ARG A 644 -12.94 36.02 6.41
C ARG A 644 -13.12 36.90 7.64
N THR A 645 -13.91 37.96 7.52
CA THR A 645 -14.18 38.92 8.61
C THR A 645 -15.38 38.54 9.47
N ARG A 646 -16.13 37.47 9.14
CA ARG A 646 -17.42 37.14 9.80
C ARG A 646 -17.34 36.90 11.30
N ARG A 647 -16.16 36.55 11.82
CA ARG A 647 -15.90 36.34 13.25
C ARG A 647 -15.62 37.64 14.01
N LEU A 648 -15.24 38.71 13.30
CA LEU A 648 -14.86 39.99 13.90
C LEU A 648 -16.08 40.86 14.25
N ASP A 649 -17.09 40.89 13.37
CA ASP A 649 -18.35 41.60 13.58
C ASP A 649 -19.48 40.90 12.79
N VAL A 650 -20.19 40.01 13.48
CA VAL A 650 -21.24 39.15 12.90
C VAL A 650 -22.38 39.98 12.33
N ASP A 651 -22.81 41.03 13.03
CA ASP A 651 -23.94 41.85 12.62
C ASP A 651 -23.60 42.67 11.39
N ARG A 652 -22.42 43.29 11.38
CA ARG A 652 -21.92 44.02 10.20
C ARG A 652 -21.76 43.10 9.00
N THR A 653 -21.20 41.91 9.20
CA THR A 653 -21.05 40.92 8.12
C THR A 653 -22.41 40.45 7.58
N LYS A 654 -23.38 40.09 8.44
CA LYS A 654 -24.74 39.72 8.00
C LYS A 654 -25.40 40.88 7.24
N ALA A 655 -25.25 42.11 7.72
CA ALA A 655 -25.79 43.30 7.05
C ALA A 655 -25.18 43.49 5.65
N VAL A 656 -23.86 43.32 5.51
CA VAL A 656 -23.17 43.40 4.22
C VAL A 656 -23.63 42.30 3.26
N LEU A 657 -23.63 41.03 3.70
CA LEU A 657 -24.02 39.90 2.86
C LEU A 657 -25.47 40.03 2.35
N ARG A 658 -26.40 40.44 3.23
CA ARG A 658 -27.78 40.75 2.84
C ARG A 658 -27.85 41.91 1.85
N SER A 659 -27.00 42.93 2.01
CA SER A 659 -26.91 44.04 1.06
C SER A 659 -26.40 43.59 -0.32
N ILE A 660 -25.40 42.71 -0.36
CA ILE A 660 -24.89 42.11 -1.60
C ILE A 660 -25.99 41.32 -2.30
N MET A 661 -26.73 40.47 -1.59
CA MET A 661 -27.83 39.70 -2.17
C MET A 661 -28.96 40.57 -2.73
N ARG A 662 -29.25 41.72 -2.12
CA ARG A 662 -30.22 42.68 -2.70
C ARG A 662 -29.71 43.32 -3.98
N THR A 663 -28.40 43.57 -4.08
CA THR A 663 -27.77 44.24 -5.22
C THR A 663 -27.48 43.26 -6.36
N VAL A 664 -27.19 41.99 -6.03
CA VAL A 664 -26.94 40.88 -6.93
C VAL A 664 -27.91 39.75 -6.55
N PRO A 665 -29.12 39.71 -7.13
CA PRO A 665 -30.19 38.82 -6.69
C PRO A 665 -30.01 37.36 -7.10
N THR A 666 -29.11 37.07 -8.05
CA THR A 666 -28.83 35.71 -8.52
C THR A 666 -27.35 35.54 -8.89
N GLY A 667 -26.85 34.31 -8.86
CA GLY A 667 -25.49 33.96 -9.30
C GLY A 667 -24.51 33.66 -8.15
N PRO A 668 -23.23 33.41 -8.47
CA PRO A 668 -22.30 32.79 -7.52
C PRO A 668 -22.08 33.59 -6.23
N ALA A 669 -22.04 34.93 -6.30
CA ALA A 669 -21.90 35.78 -5.12
C ALA A 669 -23.15 35.73 -4.22
N HIS A 670 -24.35 35.70 -4.82
CA HIS A 670 -25.61 35.56 -4.08
C HIS A 670 -25.66 34.23 -3.33
N ASP A 671 -25.39 33.14 -4.05
CA ASP A 671 -25.47 31.78 -3.49
C ASP A 671 -24.45 31.59 -2.36
N ARG A 672 -23.23 32.12 -2.54
CA ARG A 672 -22.20 32.09 -1.50
C ARG A 672 -22.56 32.97 -0.31
N ALA A 673 -23.11 34.16 -0.52
CA ALA A 673 -23.57 35.03 0.56
C ALA A 673 -24.68 34.37 1.39
N GLN A 674 -25.67 33.76 0.73
CA GLN A 674 -26.74 33.02 1.40
C GLN A 674 -26.19 31.83 2.18
N GLN A 675 -25.24 31.08 1.60
CA GLN A 675 -24.60 29.98 2.31
C GLN A 675 -23.89 30.46 3.58
N ILE A 676 -23.09 31.53 3.49
CA ILE A 676 -22.39 32.08 4.66
C ILE A 676 -23.39 32.57 5.72
N ILE A 677 -24.48 33.22 5.31
CA ILE A 677 -25.55 33.62 6.24
C ILE A 677 -26.16 32.39 6.91
N ASN A 678 -26.53 31.36 6.15
CA ASN A 678 -27.09 30.13 6.70
C ASN A 678 -26.12 29.46 7.68
N ASP A 679 -24.83 29.42 7.34
CA ASP A 679 -23.79 28.87 8.21
C ASP A 679 -23.66 29.72 9.48
N MET A 680 -23.71 31.05 9.38
CA MET A 680 -23.69 31.94 10.55
C MET A 680 -24.97 31.83 11.40
N GLU A 681 -26.12 31.61 10.78
CA GLU A 681 -27.42 31.44 11.46
C GLU A 681 -27.58 30.05 12.09
N LYS A 682 -26.91 29.03 11.57
CA LYS A 682 -26.82 27.70 12.20
C LYS A 682 -26.24 27.79 13.61
N TYR A 683 -25.33 28.73 13.82
CA TYR A 683 -24.66 28.97 15.09
C TYR A 683 -25.19 30.24 15.79
N ASP A 684 -26.38 30.71 15.44
CA ASP A 684 -27.01 31.85 16.12
C ASP A 684 -27.30 31.46 17.58
N GLY A 685 -26.83 32.27 18.52
CA GLY A 685 -26.88 31.97 19.96
C GLY A 685 -25.69 31.15 20.49
N TYR A 686 -24.74 30.75 19.64
CA TYR A 686 -23.50 30.08 20.05
C TYR A 686 -22.31 31.04 20.06
N VAL A 687 -21.38 30.82 20.98
CA VAL A 687 -20.12 31.56 21.04
C VAL A 687 -19.13 30.88 20.10
N LEU A 688 -18.69 31.57 19.06
CA LEU A 688 -17.75 31.04 18.05
C LEU A 688 -16.34 31.64 18.14
N ALA A 689 -16.19 32.74 18.87
CA ALA A 689 -14.93 33.46 19.03
C ALA A 689 -14.09 32.83 20.16
N TRP A 690 -13.77 31.55 20.00
CA TRP A 690 -12.87 30.84 20.91
C TRP A 690 -11.41 31.07 20.49
N GLU A 691 -10.57 31.33 21.46
CA GLU A 691 -9.13 31.24 21.32
C GLU A 691 -8.66 29.98 22.02
N VAL A 692 -7.58 29.38 21.53
CA VAL A 692 -6.99 28.18 22.08
C VAL A 692 -5.50 28.37 22.33
N SER A 693 -4.99 27.72 23.37
CA SER A 693 -3.58 27.67 23.71
C SER A 693 -3.20 26.26 24.15
N GLY A 694 -2.04 25.77 23.69
CA GLY A 694 -1.59 24.40 23.91
C GLY A 694 -1.28 23.65 22.59
N PRO A 695 -1.19 22.31 22.62
CA PRO A 695 -1.35 21.46 23.79
C PRO A 695 -0.09 21.50 24.67
N TYR A 696 -0.27 21.37 25.97
CA TYR A 696 0.77 21.35 27.00
C TYR A 696 0.98 19.94 27.50
N SER A 697 2.23 19.54 27.74
CA SER A 697 2.58 18.27 28.38
C SER A 697 3.75 18.44 29.33
N VAL A 698 3.80 17.59 30.35
CA VAL A 698 4.90 17.52 31.32
C VAL A 698 5.54 16.14 31.23
N LYS A 699 6.86 16.10 31.01
CA LYS A 699 7.57 14.85 30.73
C LYS A 699 7.53 13.92 31.94
N GLY A 700 6.86 12.78 31.79
CA GLY A 700 6.79 11.73 32.82
C GLY A 700 5.55 11.79 33.72
N GLU A 701 4.67 12.77 33.49
CA GLU A 701 3.35 12.84 34.12
C GLU A 701 2.29 12.28 33.16
N GLY A 702 1.32 11.52 33.69
CA GLY A 702 0.15 11.10 32.93
C GLY A 702 -0.99 12.10 33.06
N ALA A 703 -2.11 11.85 32.37
CA ALA A 703 -3.26 12.76 32.33
C ALA A 703 -3.83 13.15 33.71
N ARG A 704 -3.71 12.28 34.74
CA ARG A 704 -4.17 12.58 36.10
C ARG A 704 -3.27 13.57 36.83
N GLU A 705 -1.97 13.37 36.75
CA GLU A 705 -0.99 14.26 37.39
C GLU A 705 -1.02 15.64 36.72
N LEU A 706 -1.17 15.68 35.39
CA LEU A 706 -1.24 16.91 34.62
C LEU A 706 -2.44 17.79 35.01
N PHE A 707 -3.57 17.19 35.44
CA PHE A 707 -4.77 17.95 35.82
C PHE A 707 -4.53 18.86 37.03
N ASP A 708 -3.69 18.49 37.98
CA ASP A 708 -3.40 19.31 39.18
C ASP A 708 -2.19 20.24 39.01
N THR A 709 -1.47 20.13 37.89
CA THR A 709 -0.30 20.95 37.58
C THR A 709 -0.70 22.33 37.04
N VAL A 710 -0.13 23.40 37.62
CA VAL A 710 -0.37 24.80 37.19
C VAL A 710 0.41 25.10 35.91
N LEU A 711 -0.29 25.16 34.78
CA LEU A 711 0.28 25.43 33.46
C LEU A 711 0.32 26.94 33.13
N PRO A 712 1.08 27.36 32.10
CA PRO A 712 1.29 28.78 31.81
C PRO A 712 0.02 29.63 31.69
N PRO A 713 -1.10 29.16 31.10
CA PRO A 713 -2.34 29.94 31.06
C PRO A 713 -3.01 30.18 32.42
N GLU A 714 -2.65 29.44 33.47
CA GLU A 714 -3.20 29.56 34.82
C GLU A 714 -2.36 30.48 35.74
N GLN A 715 -1.19 30.93 35.29
CA GLN A 715 -0.29 31.77 36.07
C GLN A 715 -0.71 33.24 36.03
N SER A 716 -0.40 33.99 37.10
CA SER A 716 -0.72 35.44 37.18
C SER A 716 0.06 36.30 36.18
N ASP A 717 1.20 35.81 35.70
CA ASP A 717 1.99 36.43 34.62
C ASP A 717 1.81 35.61 33.35
N THR A 718 0.89 36.06 32.49
CA THR A 718 0.59 35.39 31.21
C THR A 718 1.47 35.92 30.06
N ALA A 719 2.54 36.67 30.35
CA ALA A 719 3.46 37.19 29.34
C ALA A 719 4.23 36.04 28.68
N GLY A 720 3.72 35.56 27.54
CA GLY A 720 4.32 34.44 26.78
C GLY A 720 3.35 33.33 26.41
N VAL A 721 2.08 33.40 26.83
CA VAL A 721 1.04 32.47 26.38
C VAL A 721 0.54 32.91 25.00
N ASP A 722 0.81 32.09 23.98
CA ASP A 722 0.31 32.32 22.63
C ASP A 722 -1.14 31.82 22.54
N TRP A 723 -2.05 32.73 22.23
CA TRP A 723 -3.47 32.45 22.05
C TRP A 723 -3.79 32.64 20.58
N VAL A 724 -4.22 31.56 19.93
CA VAL A 724 -4.59 31.57 18.52
C VAL A 724 -6.09 31.34 18.36
N PRO A 725 -6.74 31.90 17.33
CA PRO A 725 -8.12 31.60 17.03
C PRO A 725 -8.35 30.08 16.87
N LEU A 726 -9.40 29.56 17.50
CA LEU A 726 -9.83 28.17 17.31
C LEU A 726 -10.62 28.08 16.00
N ASP A 727 -9.98 27.56 14.96
CA ASP A 727 -10.57 27.51 13.61
C ASP A 727 -11.12 26.13 13.22
N LYS A 728 -10.81 25.09 14.00
CA LYS A 728 -11.19 23.69 13.76
C LYS A 728 -11.84 23.08 15.02
N GLY A 729 -12.62 22.02 14.84
CA GLY A 729 -13.25 21.31 15.96
C GLY A 729 -14.40 22.04 16.65
N ILE A 730 -14.89 23.17 16.11
CA ILE A 730 -16.08 23.85 16.65
C ILE A 730 -17.32 23.15 16.07
N GLY A 731 -17.97 22.34 16.90
CA GLY A 731 -19.20 21.63 16.56
C GLY A 731 -20.46 22.46 16.82
N ASN A 732 -21.61 21.80 16.87
CA ASN A 732 -22.88 22.48 17.10
C ASN A 732 -23.07 22.85 18.57
N TRP A 733 -22.50 22.10 19.51
CA TRP A 733 -22.63 22.33 20.97
C TRP A 733 -21.37 21.91 21.74
N ASP A 734 -20.32 21.53 21.02
CA ASP A 734 -19.12 20.87 21.49
C ASP A 734 -17.87 21.48 20.84
N VAL A 735 -16.74 21.36 21.54
CA VAL A 735 -15.41 21.71 21.04
C VAL A 735 -14.56 20.45 21.03
N ILE A 736 -14.16 20.00 19.83
CA ILE A 736 -13.35 18.81 19.60
C ILE A 736 -11.89 19.24 19.39
N LEU A 737 -11.09 19.11 20.44
CA LEU A 737 -9.69 19.59 20.42
C LEU A 737 -8.78 18.73 19.54
N ASP A 738 -9.13 17.46 19.31
CA ASP A 738 -8.44 16.54 18.41
C ASP A 738 -8.34 17.07 16.98
N ASP A 739 -9.38 17.74 16.48
CA ASP A 739 -9.37 18.33 15.14
C ASP A 739 -8.37 19.49 15.02
N THR A 740 -8.01 20.09 16.15
CA THR A 740 -7.07 21.22 16.23
C THR A 740 -5.64 20.72 16.44
N PHE A 741 -5.43 19.76 17.33
CA PHE A 741 -4.09 19.35 17.76
C PHE A 741 -3.64 17.96 17.27
N GLY A 742 -4.55 17.20 16.66
CA GLY A 742 -4.41 15.76 16.40
C GLY A 742 -4.60 14.94 17.67
N ALA A 743 -4.90 13.66 17.52
CA ALA A 743 -5.04 12.73 18.65
C ALA A 743 -3.72 12.64 19.43
N LYS A 744 -3.74 13.07 20.69
CA LYS A 744 -2.58 13.12 21.59
C LYS A 744 -3.01 12.68 22.98
N ASP A 745 -2.21 11.80 23.58
CA ASP A 745 -2.42 11.34 24.96
C ASP A 745 -1.63 12.22 25.94
N ASP A 746 -2.10 12.29 27.19
CA ASP A 746 -1.42 12.96 28.32
C ASP A 746 -1.08 14.44 28.06
N VAL A 747 -2.02 15.17 27.45
CA VAL A 747 -1.90 16.61 27.18
C VAL A 747 -3.05 17.42 27.77
N ALA A 748 -2.81 18.71 28.02
CA ALA A 748 -3.83 19.69 28.40
C ALA A 748 -3.91 20.81 27.37
N ALA A 749 -5.10 21.31 27.09
CA ALA A 749 -5.30 22.48 26.24
C ALA A 749 -6.28 23.45 26.91
N TYR A 750 -6.11 24.72 26.61
CA TYR A 750 -6.94 25.78 27.17
C TYR A 750 -7.71 26.46 26.06
N VAL A 751 -9.00 26.66 26.28
CA VAL A 751 -9.86 27.49 25.43
C VAL A 751 -10.39 28.66 26.22
N ARG A 752 -10.49 29.83 25.60
CA ARG A 752 -11.09 31.01 26.22
C ARG A 752 -11.95 31.79 25.23
N THR A 753 -12.92 32.51 25.76
CA THR A 753 -13.72 33.45 24.98
C THR A 753 -14.25 34.57 25.88
N GLY A 754 -14.62 35.69 25.27
CA GLY A 754 -15.27 36.80 25.95
C GLY A 754 -16.74 36.88 25.56
N VAL A 755 -17.63 36.95 26.55
CA VAL A 755 -19.07 37.19 26.33
C VAL A 755 -19.44 38.56 26.87
N TRP A 756 -19.88 39.46 25.99
CA TRP A 756 -20.34 40.80 26.35
C TRP A 756 -21.84 40.82 26.59
N VAL A 757 -22.25 41.34 27.75
CA VAL A 757 -23.66 41.55 28.10
C VAL A 757 -23.94 43.04 28.30
N PRO A 758 -25.08 43.58 27.82
CA PRO A 758 -25.36 45.02 27.89
C PRO A 758 -25.46 45.60 29.31
N ALA A 759 -25.73 44.75 30.30
CA ALA A 759 -25.81 45.10 31.72
C ALA A 759 -25.35 43.91 32.57
N ALA A 760 -24.84 44.19 33.76
CA ALA A 760 -24.46 43.16 34.72
C ALA A 760 -25.68 42.31 35.11
N GLN A 761 -25.55 40.99 35.00
CA GLN A 761 -26.63 40.03 35.27
C GLN A 761 -26.05 38.71 35.78
N PRO A 762 -26.82 37.91 36.54
CA PRO A 762 -26.42 36.56 36.90
C PRO A 762 -26.18 35.71 35.64
N ALA A 763 -25.12 34.92 35.64
CA ALA A 763 -24.82 33.96 34.58
C ALA A 763 -24.68 32.56 35.17
N ARG A 764 -25.14 31.55 34.44
CA ARG A 764 -24.94 30.13 34.76
C ARG A 764 -24.10 29.52 33.65
N LEU A 765 -22.93 29.00 33.99
CA LEU A 765 -22.10 28.22 33.10
C LEU A 765 -22.48 26.74 33.27
N GLU A 766 -22.92 26.10 32.19
CA GLU A 766 -23.10 24.67 32.11
C GLU A 766 -22.05 24.14 31.13
N LEU A 767 -21.26 23.14 31.53
CA LEU A 767 -20.27 22.51 30.69
C LEU A 767 -20.24 20.99 30.92
N GLY A 768 -19.82 20.25 29.90
CA GLY A 768 -19.56 18.82 29.95
C GLY A 768 -18.31 18.50 29.15
N SER A 769 -17.57 17.48 29.58
CA SER A 769 -16.40 16.95 28.90
C SER A 769 -16.40 15.43 29.05
N ASP A 770 -15.92 14.74 28.03
CA ASP A 770 -15.57 13.31 28.07
C ASP A 770 -14.24 13.05 28.79
N ASP A 771 -13.49 14.12 29.10
CA ASP A 771 -12.26 14.15 29.90
C ASP A 771 -12.42 15.01 31.17
N ALA A 772 -11.32 15.26 31.88
CA ALA A 772 -11.27 16.14 33.03
C ALA A 772 -11.20 17.62 32.61
N VAL A 773 -12.07 18.47 33.18
CA VAL A 773 -12.19 19.89 32.81
C VAL A 773 -12.13 20.82 34.02
N LYS A 774 -11.45 21.95 33.86
CA LYS A 774 -11.50 23.13 34.73
C LYS A 774 -12.08 24.31 33.94
N ALA A 775 -12.90 25.12 34.59
CA ALA A 775 -13.50 26.28 33.96
C ALA A 775 -13.34 27.50 34.86
N TRP A 776 -13.10 28.67 34.28
CA TRP A 776 -13.04 29.92 35.01
C TRP A 776 -14.05 30.90 34.43
N VAL A 777 -14.73 31.65 35.30
CA VAL A 777 -15.57 32.78 34.90
C VAL A 777 -15.02 34.04 35.56
N ASN A 778 -14.62 35.02 34.75
CA ASN A 778 -14.01 36.28 35.22
C ASN A 778 -12.80 36.06 36.15
N GLY A 779 -11.95 35.08 35.82
CA GLY A 779 -10.74 34.76 36.59
C GLY A 779 -10.98 34.00 37.89
N THR A 780 -12.23 33.61 38.19
CA THR A 780 -12.57 32.75 39.34
C THR A 780 -12.82 31.33 38.83
N LEU A 781 -12.08 30.36 39.40
CA LEU A 781 -12.24 28.92 39.11
C LEU A 781 -13.61 28.41 39.59
#